data_AF-W9HL68-F1
#
_entry.id   AF-W9HL68-F1
#
_cell.length_a   1.000
_cell.length_b   1.000
_cell.length_c   1.000
_cell.angle_alpha   90.00
_cell.angle_beta   90.00
_cell.angle_gamma   90.00
#
_symmetry.space_group_name_H-M   'P 1'
#
loop_
_entity.id
_entity.type
_entity.pdbx_description
1 polymer ?
#
loop_
_entity_poly.entity_id
_entity_poly.type
_entity_poly.pdbx_seq_one_letter_code
_entity_poly.pdbx_strand_id
1 'polypeptide(L)'
;MSAMEPARAPRGRKKSTRSKSGCRTCRIRRIKCDEGRPGCLRCSSTGRACDGYGIWDSRYPLPSTTRSLSQHMTPSCSFSRNKITQSYFAWFITRARKKIPGIFASDFWNTLVLQVSAQEDAVLHSLLALASAHKRGMLSPHDGSSEPGISDDESFMLQHYNAAIMQLQHHLAIGDKESVRVVTISCLIFICLEFLRGNIKTGVRHLQNGLSLLPLLNSQSEVESGVVVLKFHNESVEDTVTEAFLRLYLYSASFHRFPHKVSIDAQDCAFSHRNCAFPTIAIARQHLDEVVNRVYRLEAYARHLQTIAQSITSTMLREKGHIQNDLDCWLRLYKHSYTKLSNDSPVKTLPLTLLRIHHTMTHVMAGTCLDPNDELSYDRFNASFFSIVTLAGHLLQAAGSMMAADLLSGACSERFSFSADMGIILPLYYTTLKCRCPKIRRCALKLLITVSHQEGIWNGPLAATIACKVIEIEESGFYGCSPLEERALSTYVDVPIPTLPESHRISDVGIPMPIEGSGAIVFGHNPGFSWIWGDVGPPTQQQPGEEVTVSHLSDEADADSGVGASLVTSSTEDHISSIRSSSVSRQLSSVGRSPESRAVPLIESKYYARSQYTVGILCALPVELKAIRVLFDQRHQSMANVLGDNNQYALGEISQHLVVATSLPAGEYGTNAAASAISDMTRSFMSIQFCLLVGIAGGAPSDSDDIRLGDVVVSLPTSTFPGVIQYDLGKENEGTDFEVTGILRRPPRILTNAISKIRSDPDIGFDALNPYLTEIVKSLPSYGNPGQELDVLFRTSYSRRNYKPDCSHLETRVPRLTTEHRIHYGLVASGNRVIKDATLRDRLSRKFGVLCFEMEAAGVMNRADCLVIRGICDYSDAQKNKVWQNYAAAVAAAYAKLLLSAVAVVTDLPGNLMRPENEPAFKRQRINTGNEGHE
;
A
#
# COMPACT_ATOMS: atom_id res chain seq x y z
N MET A 1 -63.51 -64.41 16.05
CA MET A 1 -63.04 -64.28 14.66
C MET A 1 -62.62 -62.83 14.45
N SER A 2 -61.33 -62.56 14.59
CA SER A 2 -60.43 -62.08 13.52
C SER A 2 -60.57 -60.56 13.29
N ALA A 3 -59.59 -59.67 13.46
CA ALA A 3 -58.15 -59.81 13.69
C ALA A 3 -57.64 -58.57 14.45
N MET A 4 -56.74 -58.78 15.43
CA MET A 4 -55.93 -57.73 16.06
C MET A 4 -54.78 -57.35 15.13
N GLU A 5 -54.68 -56.07 14.76
CA GLU A 5 -53.52 -55.52 14.06
C GLU A 5 -52.28 -55.43 14.99
N PRO A 6 -51.06 -55.67 14.47
CA PRO A 6 -49.87 -55.81 15.29
C PRO A 6 -49.30 -54.46 15.75
N ALA A 7 -48.87 -54.44 17.02
CA ALA A 7 -48.11 -53.36 17.61
C ALA A 7 -46.83 -53.07 16.82
N ARG A 8 -46.66 -51.81 16.39
CA ARG A 8 -45.44 -51.33 15.72
C ARG A 8 -44.24 -51.44 16.66
N ALA A 9 -43.26 -52.23 16.24
CA ALA A 9 -41.95 -52.35 16.87
C ALA A 9 -41.24 -50.98 17.02
N PRO A 10 -40.41 -50.78 18.06
CA PRO A 10 -39.66 -49.55 18.24
C PRO A 10 -38.69 -49.38 17.06
N ARG A 11 -38.87 -48.29 16.30
CA ARG A 11 -37.95 -47.93 15.21
C ARG A 11 -36.55 -47.77 15.80
N GLY A 12 -35.67 -48.70 15.44
CA GLY A 12 -34.25 -48.65 15.75
C GLY A 12 -33.66 -47.28 15.39
N ARG A 13 -32.92 -46.71 16.35
CA ARG A 13 -32.20 -45.45 16.20
C ARG A 13 -31.26 -45.57 14.99
N LYS A 14 -31.60 -44.92 13.88
CA LYS A 14 -30.67 -44.77 12.74
C LYS A 14 -29.39 -44.15 13.28
N LYS A 15 -28.28 -44.89 13.26
CA LYS A 15 -26.95 -44.35 13.56
C LYS A 15 -26.67 -43.26 12.53
N SER A 16 -26.74 -41.99 12.94
CA SER A 16 -26.32 -40.89 12.09
C SER A 16 -24.83 -41.02 11.84
N THR A 17 -24.43 -41.04 10.57
CA THR A 17 -23.05 -40.89 10.14
C THR A 17 -22.48 -39.61 10.78
N ARG A 18 -21.37 -39.77 11.51
CA ARG A 18 -20.65 -38.64 12.15
C ARG A 18 -20.15 -37.72 11.03
N SER A 19 -20.41 -36.41 11.10
CA SER A 19 -19.74 -35.50 10.18
C SER A 19 -18.24 -35.45 10.54
N LYS A 20 -17.36 -35.69 9.57
CA LYS A 20 -15.90 -35.65 9.78
C LYS A 20 -15.43 -34.22 10.10
N SER A 21 -16.20 -33.22 9.70
CA SER A 21 -15.94 -31.78 9.79
C SER A 21 -16.69 -31.06 10.92
N GLY A 22 -17.43 -31.75 11.79
CA GLY A 22 -18.19 -31.13 12.87
C GLY A 22 -17.35 -30.56 14.02
N CYS A 23 -17.87 -29.55 14.74
CA CYS A 23 -17.13 -28.89 15.81
C CYS A 23 -16.86 -29.84 16.99
N ARG A 24 -15.81 -29.58 17.75
CA ARG A 24 -15.38 -30.45 18.86
C ARG A 24 -16.46 -30.62 19.93
N THR A 25 -17.18 -29.56 20.30
CA THR A 25 -18.27 -29.61 21.29
C THR A 25 -19.46 -30.44 20.81
N CYS A 26 -19.90 -30.24 19.56
CA CYS A 26 -20.96 -31.00 18.90
C CYS A 26 -20.54 -32.51 18.78
N ARG A 27 -19.25 -32.80 18.52
CA ARG A 27 -18.69 -34.17 18.39
C ARG A 27 -18.55 -34.93 19.72
N ILE A 28 -18.12 -34.27 20.81
CA ILE A 28 -18.06 -34.85 22.17
C ILE A 28 -19.46 -35.29 22.62
N ARG A 29 -20.46 -34.45 22.34
CA ARG A 29 -21.87 -34.71 22.65
C ARG A 29 -22.50 -35.79 21.76
N ARG A 30 -21.75 -36.34 20.78
CA ARG A 30 -22.21 -37.33 19.80
C ARG A 30 -23.47 -36.88 19.05
N ILE A 31 -23.61 -35.57 18.80
CA ILE A 31 -24.70 -34.99 18.01
C ILE A 31 -24.16 -34.48 16.66
N LYS A 32 -25.00 -34.48 15.62
CA LYS A 32 -24.62 -33.95 14.31
C LYS A 32 -24.42 -32.44 14.42
N CYS A 33 -23.25 -31.98 14.02
CA CYS A 33 -22.92 -30.56 13.96
C CYS A 33 -23.49 -29.93 12.69
N ASP A 34 -23.97 -28.69 12.79
CA ASP A 34 -24.45 -27.89 11.66
C ASP A 34 -23.33 -27.09 10.95
N GLU A 35 -22.10 -27.16 11.47
CA GLU A 35 -20.88 -26.63 10.83
C GLU A 35 -20.83 -25.11 10.61
N GLY A 36 -21.75 -24.36 11.25
CA GLY A 36 -21.75 -22.89 11.26
C GLY A 36 -20.50 -22.30 11.92
N ARG A 37 -19.89 -21.28 11.32
CA ARG A 37 -18.77 -20.49 11.87
C ARG A 37 -19.29 -19.10 12.29
N PRO A 38 -18.77 -18.48 13.37
CA PRO A 38 -17.66 -18.93 14.23
C PRO A 38 -18.03 -20.03 15.25
N GLY A 39 -19.30 -20.43 15.38
CA GLY A 39 -19.72 -21.57 16.20
C GLY A 39 -21.01 -22.26 15.73
N CYS A 40 -21.15 -23.58 15.98
CA CYS A 40 -22.33 -24.38 15.58
C CYS A 40 -23.57 -23.83 16.28
N LEU A 41 -24.68 -23.62 15.55
CA LEU A 41 -25.98 -23.21 16.11
C LEU A 41 -26.40 -24.15 17.23
N ARG A 42 -26.07 -25.44 17.12
CA ARG A 42 -26.32 -26.45 18.16
C ARG A 42 -25.58 -26.21 19.49
N CYS A 43 -24.46 -25.48 19.48
CA CYS A 43 -23.78 -25.06 20.70
C CYS A 43 -24.38 -23.75 21.21
N SER A 44 -24.53 -22.76 20.34
CA SER A 44 -25.09 -21.45 20.69
C SER A 44 -26.53 -21.54 21.21
N SER A 45 -27.39 -22.32 20.57
CA SER A 45 -28.80 -22.50 20.97
C SER A 45 -28.97 -23.25 22.28
N THR A 46 -27.90 -23.87 22.79
CA THR A 46 -27.90 -24.57 24.08
C THR A 46 -27.04 -23.86 25.12
N GLY A 47 -26.65 -22.61 24.84
CA GLY A 47 -25.85 -21.75 25.73
C GLY A 47 -24.42 -22.23 25.95
N ARG A 48 -23.86 -23.06 25.05
CA ARG A 48 -22.51 -23.63 25.20
C ARG A 48 -21.53 -22.98 24.24
N ALA A 49 -20.30 -22.76 24.71
CA ALA A 49 -19.19 -22.32 23.86
C ALA A 49 -18.90 -23.38 22.78
N CYS A 50 -18.62 -22.94 21.55
CA CYS A 50 -18.32 -23.81 20.43
C CYS A 50 -16.81 -23.87 20.20
N ASP A 51 -16.19 -25.00 20.51
CA ASP A 51 -14.74 -25.20 20.52
C ASP A 51 -14.10 -25.34 19.10
N GLY A 52 -14.79 -24.86 18.06
CA GLY A 52 -14.26 -24.81 16.69
C GLY A 52 -14.17 -26.16 15.95
N TYR A 53 -13.71 -26.08 14.69
CA TYR A 53 -13.69 -27.16 13.68
C TYR A 53 -12.24 -27.52 13.31
N GLY A 54 -11.89 -28.80 13.26
CA GLY A 54 -10.52 -29.25 12.93
C GLY A 54 -10.43 -30.71 12.48
N ILE A 55 -9.35 -31.07 11.78
CA ILE A 55 -9.03 -32.43 11.34
C ILE A 55 -8.34 -33.15 12.51
N TRP A 56 -9.10 -33.95 13.27
CA TRP A 56 -8.61 -34.63 14.46
C TRP A 56 -8.38 -36.12 14.19
N ASP A 57 -7.30 -36.45 13.49
CA ASP A 57 -6.75 -37.82 13.50
C ASP A 57 -5.25 -37.84 13.10
N SER A 58 -4.37 -37.43 14.01
CA SER A 58 -3.07 -38.08 14.31
C SER A 58 -2.15 -37.17 15.13
N ARG A 59 -1.92 -37.60 16.37
CA ARG A 59 -0.64 -37.55 17.11
C ARG A 59 0.31 -36.37 16.80
N TYR A 60 -0.02 -35.20 17.32
CA TYR A 60 0.97 -34.19 17.71
C TYR A 60 0.79 -33.91 19.21
N PRO A 61 1.86 -33.87 20.02
CA PRO A 61 1.76 -33.50 21.43
C PRO A 61 1.28 -32.05 21.53
N LEU A 62 0.39 -31.77 22.49
CA LEU A 62 0.03 -30.40 22.85
C LEU A 62 1.31 -29.59 23.18
N PRO A 63 1.48 -28.34 22.73
CA PRO A 63 2.44 -27.46 23.35
C PRO A 63 1.93 -27.08 24.73
N SER A 64 2.62 -27.59 25.75
CA SER A 64 2.49 -27.16 27.13
C SER A 64 2.82 -25.67 27.26
N THR A 65 2.04 -24.99 28.10
CA THR A 65 2.38 -23.81 28.91
C THR A 65 3.76 -23.18 28.68
N THR A 66 3.74 -21.90 28.25
CA THR A 66 4.70 -20.83 28.57
C THR A 66 5.96 -21.31 29.29
N ARG A 67 7.04 -21.56 28.53
CA ARG A 67 8.39 -21.69 29.08
C ARG A 67 9.13 -20.39 28.80
N SER A 68 9.61 -19.74 29.86
CA SER A 68 10.51 -18.58 29.73
C SER A 68 11.79 -19.00 29.04
N LEU A 69 12.29 -18.15 28.14
CA LEU A 69 13.55 -18.33 27.43
C LEU A 69 14.72 -18.38 28.42
N SER A 70 15.41 -19.51 28.48
CA SER A 70 16.71 -19.65 29.17
C SER A 70 17.82 -19.27 28.19
N GLN A 71 18.78 -18.45 28.66
CA GLN A 71 19.89 -17.86 27.90
C GLN A 71 20.91 -18.86 27.34
N HIS A 72 20.76 -20.17 27.62
CA HIS A 72 21.71 -21.19 27.17
C HIS A 72 21.01 -22.45 26.67
N MET A 73 20.71 -22.51 25.36
CA MET A 73 20.35 -23.77 24.70
C MET A 73 21.07 -23.88 23.35
N THR A 74 21.76 -25.01 23.14
CA THR A 74 22.29 -25.43 21.85
C THR A 74 21.14 -25.88 20.93
N PRO A 75 21.21 -25.61 19.61
CA PRO A 75 20.12 -25.90 18.70
C PRO A 75 20.01 -27.40 18.42
N SER A 76 19.25 -28.11 19.25
CA SER A 76 18.81 -29.48 18.98
C SER A 76 17.41 -29.44 18.39
N CYS A 77 17.32 -29.29 17.07
CA CYS A 77 16.04 -29.17 16.37
C CYS A 77 15.45 -30.58 16.11
N SER A 78 14.33 -30.91 16.76
CA SER A 78 13.57 -32.15 16.56
C SER A 78 12.77 -32.10 15.24
N PHE A 79 13.45 -32.25 14.11
CA PHE A 79 12.84 -32.11 12.78
C PHE A 79 12.19 -33.41 12.26
N SER A 80 10.86 -33.44 12.23
CA SER A 80 10.09 -34.25 11.28
C SER A 80 9.38 -33.30 10.31
N ARG A 81 10.11 -32.78 9.32
CA ARG A 81 9.55 -31.90 8.27
C ARG A 81 10.15 -32.26 6.90
N ASN A 82 9.34 -32.07 5.86
CA ASN A 82 9.51 -32.43 4.45
C ASN A 82 10.93 -32.17 3.89
N LYS A 83 11.45 -33.06 3.00
CA LYS A 83 12.82 -32.98 2.43
C LYS A 83 13.12 -31.64 1.75
N ILE A 84 12.11 -31.03 1.12
CA ILE A 84 12.25 -29.73 0.43
C ILE A 84 12.51 -28.61 1.45
N THR A 85 11.77 -28.56 2.54
CA THR A 85 11.93 -27.56 3.60
C THR A 85 13.32 -27.66 4.25
N GLN A 86 13.83 -28.88 4.45
CA GLN A 86 15.18 -29.10 4.97
C GLN A 86 16.25 -28.57 4.02
N SER A 87 16.05 -28.69 2.69
CA SER A 87 16.98 -28.15 1.69
C SER A 87 17.10 -26.62 1.78
N TYR A 88 15.99 -25.90 1.90
CA TYR A 88 16.02 -24.44 2.02
C TYR A 88 16.57 -23.94 3.36
N PHE A 89 16.27 -24.63 4.45
CA PHE A 89 16.87 -24.31 5.74
C PHE A 89 18.39 -24.55 5.73
N ALA A 90 18.84 -25.67 5.16
CA ALA A 90 20.26 -25.94 4.97
C ALA A 90 20.92 -24.90 4.07
N TRP A 91 20.23 -24.45 3.02
CA TRP A 91 20.69 -23.35 2.17
C TRP A 91 20.89 -22.06 2.96
N PHE A 92 19.96 -21.71 3.84
CA PHE A 92 20.11 -20.55 4.71
C PHE A 92 21.36 -20.64 5.58
N ILE A 93 21.53 -21.75 6.31
CA ILE A 93 22.65 -21.98 7.24
C ILE A 93 24.01 -21.92 6.54
N THR A 94 24.09 -22.50 5.34
CA THR A 94 25.36 -22.69 4.63
C THR A 94 25.73 -21.51 3.74
N ARG A 95 24.74 -20.80 3.17
CA ARG A 95 24.94 -19.73 2.18
C ARG A 95 24.37 -18.39 2.65
N ALA A 96 23.06 -18.26 2.83
CA ALA A 96 22.41 -16.96 3.03
C ALA A 96 22.89 -16.25 4.31
N ARG A 97 23.01 -16.97 5.44
CA ARG A 97 23.50 -16.44 6.72
C ARG A 97 24.91 -15.84 6.64
N LYS A 98 25.76 -16.33 5.72
CA LYS A 98 27.13 -15.81 5.55
C LYS A 98 27.19 -14.53 4.71
N LYS A 99 26.21 -14.32 3.81
CA LYS A 99 26.20 -13.19 2.88
C LYS A 99 25.34 -12.03 3.36
N ILE A 100 24.16 -12.32 3.92
CA ILE A 100 23.18 -11.30 4.32
C ILE A 100 23.73 -10.30 5.34
N PRO A 101 24.50 -10.67 6.37
CA PRO A 101 25.08 -9.70 7.31
C PRO A 101 26.16 -8.77 6.72
N GLY A 102 26.66 -9.08 5.51
CA GLY A 102 27.77 -8.34 4.91
C GLY A 102 29.10 -8.57 5.62
N ILE A 103 29.92 -7.51 5.70
CA ILE A 103 31.29 -7.55 6.23
C ILE A 103 31.31 -7.58 7.77
N PHE A 104 30.24 -7.12 8.42
CA PHE A 104 30.17 -7.08 9.88
C PHE A 104 29.51 -8.34 10.44
N ALA A 105 29.98 -8.76 11.61
CA ALA A 105 29.29 -9.78 12.38
C ALA A 105 27.94 -9.24 12.87
N SER A 106 26.92 -10.08 12.84
CA SER A 106 25.58 -9.75 13.31
C SER A 106 25.04 -10.87 14.18
N ASP A 107 24.86 -10.60 15.47
CA ASP A 107 24.29 -11.56 16.42
C ASP A 107 22.81 -11.86 16.09
N PHE A 108 22.12 -10.91 15.45
CA PHE A 108 20.79 -11.10 14.90
C PHE A 108 20.75 -12.30 13.95
N TRP A 109 21.57 -12.28 12.89
CA TRP A 109 21.56 -13.34 11.86
C TRP A 109 22.27 -14.62 12.29
N ASN A 110 23.35 -14.50 13.07
CA ASN A 110 24.19 -15.63 13.44
C ASN A 110 23.60 -16.48 14.57
N THR A 111 22.87 -15.84 15.49
CA THR A 111 22.45 -16.46 16.75
C THR A 111 20.93 -16.34 16.93
N LEU A 112 20.41 -15.12 16.99
CA LEU A 112 19.03 -14.86 17.42
C LEU A 112 17.98 -15.44 16.47
N VAL A 113 18.06 -15.16 15.17
CA VAL A 113 17.10 -15.65 14.16
C VAL A 113 17.04 -17.18 14.17
N LEU A 114 18.19 -17.84 14.36
CA LEU A 114 18.24 -19.30 14.41
C LEU A 114 17.56 -19.85 15.66
N GLN A 115 17.84 -19.27 16.83
CA GLN A 115 17.23 -19.67 18.09
C GLN A 115 15.70 -19.51 18.07
N VAL A 116 15.21 -18.38 17.55
CA VAL A 116 13.77 -18.11 17.50
C VAL A 116 13.10 -18.95 16.41
N SER A 117 13.72 -19.16 15.25
CA SER A 117 13.16 -20.04 14.20
C SER A 117 13.02 -21.50 14.62
N ALA A 118 13.75 -21.94 15.65
CA ALA A 118 13.63 -23.30 16.19
C ALA A 118 12.41 -23.45 17.13
N GLN A 119 11.87 -22.34 17.63
CA GLN A 119 10.79 -22.31 18.62
C GLN A 119 9.48 -21.77 18.03
N GLU A 120 9.57 -20.85 17.07
CA GLU A 120 8.44 -20.10 16.52
C GLU A 120 8.27 -20.33 15.01
N ASP A 121 7.11 -20.88 14.63
CA ASP A 121 6.81 -21.24 13.24
C ASP A 121 6.69 -20.01 12.32
N ALA A 122 6.27 -18.86 12.84
CA ALA A 122 6.20 -17.60 12.09
C ALA A 122 7.58 -17.17 11.57
N VAL A 123 8.58 -17.21 12.44
CA VAL A 123 9.97 -16.85 12.10
C VAL A 123 10.57 -17.89 11.18
N LEU A 124 10.31 -19.17 11.41
CA LEU A 124 10.78 -20.23 10.52
C LEU A 124 10.23 -20.07 9.10
N HIS A 125 8.94 -19.82 8.94
CA HIS A 125 8.32 -19.61 7.63
C HIS A 125 8.88 -18.37 6.93
N SER A 126 9.07 -17.27 7.66
CA SER A 126 9.72 -16.06 7.14
C SER A 126 11.15 -16.35 6.66
N LEU A 127 11.91 -17.12 7.45
CA LEU A 127 13.29 -17.50 7.15
C LEU A 127 13.39 -18.39 5.90
N LEU A 128 12.46 -19.35 5.75
CA LEU A 128 12.39 -20.22 4.59
C LEU A 128 12.04 -19.45 3.31
N ALA A 129 11.14 -18.47 3.41
CA ALA A 129 10.81 -17.59 2.28
C ALA A 129 12.04 -16.78 1.85
N LEU A 130 12.79 -16.21 2.81
CA LEU A 130 14.03 -15.48 2.53
C LEU A 130 15.11 -16.40 1.93
N ALA A 131 15.26 -17.61 2.48
CA ALA A 131 16.21 -18.60 1.98
C ALA A 131 15.91 -19.01 0.53
N SER A 132 14.63 -19.16 0.21
CA SER A 132 14.17 -19.49 -1.14
C SER A 132 14.39 -18.35 -2.11
N ALA A 133 14.04 -17.11 -1.75
CA ALA A 133 14.35 -15.93 -2.55
C ALA A 133 15.86 -15.77 -2.79
N HIS A 134 16.68 -15.98 -1.76
CA HIS A 134 18.14 -15.94 -1.89
C HIS A 134 18.68 -17.08 -2.77
N LYS A 135 18.09 -18.27 -2.70
CA LYS A 135 18.48 -19.40 -3.57
C LYS A 135 18.15 -19.08 -5.02
N ARG A 136 16.95 -18.59 -5.30
CA ARG A 136 16.51 -18.17 -6.64
C ARG A 136 17.44 -17.13 -7.24
N GLY A 137 17.75 -16.07 -6.48
CA GLY A 137 18.67 -15.01 -6.91
C GLY A 137 20.10 -15.47 -7.16
N MET A 138 20.52 -16.61 -6.60
CA MET A 138 21.85 -17.21 -6.83
C MET A 138 21.89 -18.21 -8.00
N LEU A 139 20.76 -18.85 -8.34
CA LEU A 139 20.71 -19.98 -9.29
C LEU A 139 20.02 -19.66 -10.62
N SER A 140 19.16 -18.64 -10.71
CA SER A 140 18.49 -18.28 -11.97
C SER A 140 19.34 -17.31 -12.80
N PRO A 141 19.86 -17.70 -13.97
CA PRO A 141 20.38 -16.75 -14.94
C PRO A 141 19.23 -15.91 -15.51
N HIS A 142 19.46 -14.62 -15.75
CA HIS A 142 18.66 -13.84 -16.68
C HIS A 142 18.92 -14.35 -18.12
N ASP A 143 18.50 -15.58 -18.42
CA ASP A 143 18.33 -16.01 -19.81
C ASP A 143 16.88 -15.71 -20.18
N GLY A 144 16.70 -14.72 -21.05
CA GLY A 144 15.41 -14.25 -21.57
C GLY A 144 14.66 -15.25 -22.44
N SER A 145 14.82 -16.55 -22.20
CA SER A 145 14.28 -17.65 -23.00
C SER A 145 13.42 -18.65 -22.20
N SER A 146 13.10 -18.36 -20.93
CA SER A 146 12.23 -19.23 -20.12
C SER A 146 10.79 -18.71 -20.15
N GLU A 147 9.82 -19.58 -20.51
CA GLU A 147 8.38 -19.29 -20.55
C GLU A 147 7.83 -18.65 -19.26
N PRO A 148 6.70 -17.91 -19.33
CA PRO A 148 6.10 -17.20 -18.20
C PRO A 148 5.35 -18.14 -17.23
N GLY A 149 6.07 -19.10 -16.65
CA GLY A 149 5.62 -19.95 -15.54
C GLY A 149 6.18 -19.46 -14.20
N ILE A 150 5.40 -19.57 -13.12
CA ILE A 150 5.89 -19.30 -11.75
C ILE A 150 6.88 -20.41 -11.39
N SER A 151 8.17 -20.06 -11.19
CA SER A 151 9.21 -20.99 -10.75
C SER A 151 8.82 -21.68 -9.43
N ASP A 152 9.18 -22.95 -9.27
CA ASP A 152 8.97 -23.72 -8.02
C ASP A 152 9.51 -22.98 -6.78
N ASP A 153 10.62 -22.24 -6.93
CA ASP A 153 11.20 -21.42 -5.87
C ASP A 153 10.29 -20.23 -5.51
N GLU A 154 9.68 -19.56 -6.49
CA GLU A 154 8.75 -18.44 -6.24
C GLU A 154 7.45 -18.93 -5.59
N SER A 155 6.93 -20.07 -6.03
CA SER A 155 5.76 -20.71 -5.41
C SER A 155 6.04 -21.09 -3.95
N PHE A 156 7.20 -21.71 -3.68
CA PHE A 156 7.63 -22.07 -2.33
C PHE A 156 7.80 -20.83 -1.43
N MET A 157 8.44 -19.77 -1.95
CA MET A 157 8.61 -18.51 -1.24
C MET A 157 7.26 -17.88 -0.89
N LEU A 158 6.32 -17.74 -1.84
CA LEU A 158 5.01 -17.14 -1.60
C LEU A 158 4.16 -17.96 -0.62
N GLN A 159 4.22 -19.28 -0.69
CA GLN A 159 3.55 -20.17 0.27
C GLN A 159 4.03 -19.92 1.69
N HIS A 160 5.36 -19.85 1.89
CA HIS A 160 5.93 -19.63 3.22
C HIS A 160 5.80 -18.19 3.71
N TYR A 161 5.83 -17.21 2.81
CA TYR A 161 5.53 -15.81 3.11
C TYR A 161 4.10 -15.67 3.68
N ASN A 162 3.10 -16.25 2.99
CA ASN A 162 1.72 -16.23 3.45
C ASN A 162 1.51 -17.05 4.73
N ALA A 163 2.18 -18.19 4.88
CA ALA A 163 2.12 -19.00 6.10
C ALA A 163 2.68 -18.23 7.31
N ALA A 164 3.77 -17.49 7.13
CA ALA A 164 4.31 -16.61 8.17
C ALA A 164 3.30 -15.52 8.56
N ILE A 165 2.67 -14.83 7.59
CA ILE A 165 1.64 -13.82 7.87
C ILE A 165 0.47 -14.41 8.68
N MET A 166 -0.02 -15.59 8.31
CA MET A 166 -1.11 -16.25 9.03
C MET A 166 -0.75 -16.53 10.50
N GLN A 167 0.49 -16.94 10.78
CA GLN A 167 0.95 -17.16 12.14
C GLN A 167 1.15 -15.85 12.91
N LEU A 168 1.66 -14.81 12.25
CA LEU A 168 1.86 -13.48 12.84
C LEU A 168 0.56 -12.81 13.26
N GLN A 169 -0.56 -13.05 12.55
CA GLN A 169 -1.88 -12.55 12.95
C GLN A 169 -2.27 -12.97 14.38
N HIS A 170 -1.82 -14.15 14.83
CA HIS A 170 -2.06 -14.60 16.20
C HIS A 170 -1.24 -13.80 17.22
N HIS A 171 0.05 -13.61 16.95
CA HIS A 171 0.95 -12.81 17.80
C HIS A 171 0.51 -11.34 17.90
N LEU A 172 0.06 -10.76 16.79
CA LEU A 172 -0.50 -9.41 16.74
C LEU A 172 -1.78 -9.25 17.56
N ALA A 173 -2.58 -10.32 17.70
CA ALA A 173 -3.79 -10.30 18.51
C ALA A 173 -3.51 -10.44 20.02
N ILE A 174 -2.42 -11.10 20.42
CA ILE A 174 -2.01 -11.26 21.82
C ILE A 174 -1.35 -9.98 22.34
N GLY A 175 -0.40 -9.42 21.58
CA GLY A 175 0.24 -8.14 21.89
C GLY A 175 1.18 -8.15 23.11
N ASP A 176 1.62 -9.32 23.60
CA ASP A 176 2.61 -9.40 24.67
C ASP A 176 4.04 -9.22 24.14
N LYS A 177 5.00 -8.97 25.05
CA LYS A 177 6.39 -8.64 24.70
C LYS A 177 7.05 -9.71 23.82
N GLU A 178 6.79 -10.98 24.08
CA GLU A 178 7.31 -12.11 23.28
C GLU A 178 6.67 -12.15 21.88
N SER A 179 5.36 -11.91 21.77
CA SER A 179 4.69 -11.82 20.47
C SER A 179 5.18 -10.65 19.62
N VAL A 180 5.39 -9.48 20.23
CA VAL A 180 6.00 -8.33 19.54
C VAL A 180 7.43 -8.68 19.09
N ARG A 181 8.18 -9.46 19.87
CA ARG A 181 9.55 -9.88 19.50
C ARG A 181 9.51 -10.78 18.26
N VAL A 182 8.56 -11.72 18.20
CA VAL A 182 8.37 -12.59 17.03
C VAL A 182 7.98 -11.79 15.78
N VAL A 183 7.08 -10.81 15.93
CA VAL A 183 6.63 -9.94 14.84
C VAL A 183 7.80 -9.10 14.30
N THR A 184 8.55 -8.44 15.17
CA THR A 184 9.67 -7.57 14.77
C THR A 184 10.83 -8.34 14.13
N ILE A 185 11.17 -9.54 14.63
CA ILE A 185 12.15 -10.42 13.97
C ILE A 185 11.65 -10.82 12.56
N SER A 186 10.38 -11.17 12.43
CA SER A 186 9.79 -11.52 11.12
C SER A 186 9.76 -10.32 10.17
N CYS A 187 9.47 -9.11 10.68
CA CYS A 187 9.57 -7.86 9.92
C CYS A 187 10.98 -7.64 9.37
N LEU A 188 12.05 -7.80 10.18
CA LEU A 188 13.44 -7.68 9.70
C LEU A 188 13.75 -8.65 8.56
N ILE A 189 13.26 -9.89 8.66
CA ILE A 189 13.40 -10.90 7.62
C ILE A 189 12.64 -10.49 6.36
N PHE A 190 11.41 -9.97 6.49
CA PHE A 190 10.62 -9.49 5.36
C PHE A 190 11.19 -8.24 4.70
N ILE A 191 11.79 -7.31 5.45
CA ILE A 191 12.50 -6.15 4.88
C ILE A 191 13.60 -6.65 3.93
N CYS A 192 14.42 -7.58 4.40
CA CYS A 192 15.50 -8.15 3.61
C CYS A 192 14.99 -8.94 2.41
N LEU A 193 13.90 -9.68 2.58
CA LEU A 193 13.24 -10.44 1.51
C LEU A 193 12.70 -9.51 0.42
N GLU A 194 11.99 -8.44 0.80
CA GLU A 194 11.40 -7.51 -0.16
C GLU A 194 12.47 -6.67 -0.88
N PHE A 195 13.52 -6.23 -0.18
CA PHE A 195 14.67 -5.60 -0.83
C PHE A 195 15.37 -6.55 -1.79
N LEU A 196 15.57 -7.81 -1.41
CA LEU A 196 16.14 -8.84 -2.26
C LEU A 196 15.31 -9.11 -3.53
N ARG A 197 13.98 -8.95 -3.45
CA ARG A 197 13.06 -9.06 -4.59
C ARG A 197 12.97 -7.79 -5.44
N GLY A 198 13.61 -6.69 -5.02
CA GLY A 198 13.47 -5.39 -5.66
C GLY A 198 12.18 -4.64 -5.30
N ASN A 199 11.36 -5.17 -4.38
CA ASN A 199 10.12 -4.56 -3.90
C ASN A 199 10.40 -3.54 -2.80
N ILE A 200 11.13 -2.49 -3.15
CA ILE A 200 11.61 -1.51 -2.18
C ILE A 200 10.46 -0.84 -1.41
N LYS A 201 9.34 -0.50 -2.07
CA LYS A 201 8.16 0.12 -1.43
C LYS A 201 7.61 -0.74 -0.28
N THR A 202 7.51 -2.05 -0.48
CA THR A 202 7.03 -2.98 0.56
C THR A 202 8.07 -3.15 1.66
N GLY A 203 9.35 -3.25 1.31
CA GLY A 203 10.45 -3.32 2.29
C GLY A 203 10.52 -2.09 3.20
N VAL A 204 10.33 -0.89 2.63
CA VAL A 204 10.26 0.37 3.36
C VAL A 204 9.06 0.39 4.31
N ARG A 205 7.90 -0.08 3.88
CA ARG A 205 6.71 -0.19 4.75
C ARG A 205 6.95 -1.13 5.92
N HIS A 206 7.55 -2.30 5.68
CA HIS A 206 7.94 -3.21 6.77
C HIS A 206 8.92 -2.57 7.75
N LEU A 207 9.85 -1.73 7.25
CA LEU A 207 10.78 -0.97 8.09
C LEU A 207 10.06 0.06 8.96
N GLN A 208 9.17 0.87 8.38
CA GLN A 208 8.38 1.86 9.12
C GLN A 208 7.51 1.19 10.21
N ASN A 209 6.85 0.08 9.88
CA ASN A 209 6.04 -0.71 10.81
C ASN A 209 6.85 -1.33 11.94
N GLY A 210 8.03 -1.85 11.61
CA GLY A 210 8.92 -2.42 12.61
C GLY A 210 9.45 -1.36 13.57
N LEU A 211 9.80 -0.17 13.06
CA LEU A 211 10.21 0.97 13.89
C LEU A 211 9.11 1.42 14.86
N SER A 212 7.84 1.43 14.45
CA SER A 212 6.73 1.77 15.34
C SER A 212 6.47 0.74 16.44
N LEU A 213 6.97 -0.50 16.29
CA LEU A 213 6.85 -1.56 17.27
C LEU A 213 7.99 -1.60 18.29
N LEU A 214 9.14 -0.97 18.03
CA LEU A 214 10.30 -0.97 18.93
C LEU A 214 10.00 -0.44 20.35
N PRO A 215 9.19 0.63 20.54
CA PRO A 215 8.83 1.09 21.89
C PRO A 215 8.09 0.04 22.74
N LEU A 216 7.37 -0.89 22.10
CA LEU A 216 6.65 -1.96 22.80
C LEU A 216 7.59 -3.10 23.23
N LEU A 217 8.76 -3.22 22.60
CA LEU A 217 9.81 -4.18 22.96
C LEU A 217 10.71 -3.67 24.07
N ASN A 218 11.04 -2.39 24.01
CA ASN A 218 11.94 -1.75 24.94
C ASN A 218 11.15 -0.76 25.81
N SER A 219 10.77 -1.19 27.00
CA SER A 219 9.94 -0.42 27.96
C SER A 219 10.56 0.90 28.42
N GLN A 220 11.80 1.19 28.05
CA GLN A 220 12.51 2.44 28.36
C GLN A 220 12.67 3.37 27.14
N SER A 221 12.16 2.95 25.97
CA SER A 221 12.08 3.82 24.80
C SER A 221 10.90 4.78 24.94
N GLU A 222 11.17 6.07 24.82
CA GLU A 222 10.17 7.13 24.98
C GLU A 222 9.75 7.67 23.61
N VAL A 223 8.49 8.06 23.46
CA VAL A 223 8.01 8.74 22.25
C VAL A 223 7.81 10.21 22.58
N GLU A 224 8.76 11.05 22.19
CA GLU A 224 8.68 12.50 22.37
C GLU A 224 8.31 13.16 21.04
N SER A 225 7.17 13.88 20.99
CA SER A 225 6.73 14.64 19.80
C SER A 225 6.71 13.83 18.48
N GLY A 226 6.41 12.54 18.55
CA GLY A 226 6.38 11.64 17.37
C GLY A 226 7.75 11.08 16.95
N VAL A 227 8.80 11.35 17.73
CA VAL A 227 10.15 10.78 17.56
C VAL A 227 10.34 9.65 18.56
N VAL A 228 10.69 8.46 18.08
CA VAL A 228 11.02 7.30 18.90
C VAL A 228 12.44 7.45 19.44
N VAL A 229 12.60 7.56 20.75
CA VAL A 229 13.89 7.64 21.44
C VAL A 229 14.33 6.24 21.86
N LEU A 230 15.37 5.70 21.21
CA LEU A 230 15.93 4.38 21.51
C LEU A 230 17.07 4.49 22.54
N LYS A 231 16.95 3.72 23.63
CA LYS A 231 17.98 3.57 24.68
C LYS A 231 18.55 2.15 24.64
N PHE A 232 19.88 2.01 24.68
CA PHE A 232 20.59 0.72 24.61
C PHE A 232 21.26 0.40 25.95
N HIS A 233 21.17 -0.86 26.40
CA HIS A 233 21.77 -1.29 27.68
C HIS A 233 22.89 -2.35 27.54
N ASN A 234 23.40 -2.58 26.32
CA ASN A 234 24.52 -3.49 26.03
C ASN A 234 24.38 -4.84 26.76
N GLU A 235 23.36 -5.66 26.43
CA GLU A 235 23.36 -7.14 26.58
C GLU A 235 21.98 -7.82 26.36
N SER A 236 20.93 -7.09 25.92
CA SER A 236 19.60 -7.69 25.72
C SER A 236 19.34 -8.19 24.28
N VAL A 237 18.43 -9.15 24.14
CA VAL A 237 17.95 -9.64 22.83
C VAL A 237 17.26 -8.51 22.06
N GLU A 238 16.57 -7.63 22.78
CA GLU A 238 15.89 -6.45 22.27
C GLU A 238 16.86 -5.42 21.71
N ASP A 239 18.03 -5.23 22.33
CA ASP A 239 19.09 -4.36 21.81
C ASP A 239 19.55 -4.85 20.42
N THR A 240 19.70 -6.17 20.26
CA THR A 240 20.13 -6.78 18.99
C THR A 240 19.11 -6.52 17.86
N VAL A 241 17.81 -6.63 18.16
CA VAL A 241 16.74 -6.33 17.20
C VAL A 241 16.70 -4.83 16.88
N THR A 242 16.80 -3.99 17.91
CA THR A 242 16.76 -2.53 17.79
C THR A 242 17.94 -2.00 16.96
N GLU A 243 19.14 -2.54 17.18
CA GLU A 243 20.35 -2.22 16.43
C GLU A 243 20.21 -2.59 14.93
N ALA A 244 19.61 -3.75 14.63
CA ALA A 244 19.36 -4.17 13.25
C ALA A 244 18.38 -3.22 12.52
N PHE A 245 17.31 -2.81 13.19
CA PHE A 245 16.34 -1.84 12.67
C PHE A 245 16.97 -0.48 12.44
N LEU A 246 17.70 0.04 13.43
CA LEU A 246 18.36 1.33 13.35
C LEU A 246 19.31 1.40 12.16
N ARG A 247 20.12 0.35 11.93
CA ARG A 247 21.04 0.29 10.80
C ARG A 247 20.32 0.36 9.47
N LEU A 248 19.30 -0.49 9.27
CA LEU A 248 18.48 -0.45 8.05
C LEU A 248 17.82 0.92 7.85
N TYR A 249 17.37 1.57 8.93
CA TYR A 249 16.84 2.93 8.89
C TYR A 249 17.88 3.97 8.46
N LEU A 250 19.07 4.00 9.07
CA LEU A 250 20.12 4.97 8.74
C LEU A 250 20.54 4.89 7.27
N TYR A 251 20.60 3.69 6.70
CA TYR A 251 20.93 3.51 5.29
C TYR A 251 19.77 3.78 4.34
N SER A 252 18.52 3.63 4.82
CA SER A 252 17.33 4.01 4.06
C SER A 252 17.16 5.52 4.01
N ALA A 253 17.43 6.23 5.12
CA ALA A 253 17.32 7.68 5.23
C ALA A 253 18.13 8.46 4.17
N SER A 254 19.17 7.84 3.61
CA SER A 254 20.01 8.40 2.56
C SER A 254 19.43 8.27 1.14
N PHE A 255 18.50 7.33 0.91
CA PHE A 255 18.00 6.95 -0.42
C PHE A 255 16.72 7.71 -0.82
N HIS A 256 15.95 8.19 0.16
CA HIS A 256 14.70 8.94 -0.03
C HIS A 256 14.56 10.02 1.06
N ARG A 257 13.65 10.99 0.88
CA ARG A 257 13.27 11.99 1.89
C ARG A 257 12.47 11.33 3.03
N PHE A 258 13.07 10.35 3.72
CA PHE A 258 12.45 9.63 4.82
C PHE A 258 12.13 10.61 5.96
N PRO A 259 10.89 10.62 6.50
CA PRO A 259 10.60 11.41 7.67
C PRO A 259 11.43 10.90 8.85
N HIS A 260 12.24 11.78 9.45
CA HIS A 260 13.09 11.41 10.58
C HIS A 260 12.23 11.18 11.83
N LYS A 261 11.90 9.92 12.11
CA LYS A 261 11.04 9.50 13.22
C LYS A 261 11.79 8.77 14.35
N VAL A 262 13.11 8.63 14.25
CA VAL A 262 13.93 7.91 15.24
C VAL A 262 15.05 8.81 15.77
N SER A 263 15.13 8.91 17.09
CA SER A 263 16.24 9.46 17.84
C SER A 263 16.91 8.34 18.64
N ILE A 264 18.22 8.38 18.75
CA ILE A 264 18.93 7.56 19.73
C ILE A 264 19.25 8.52 20.87
N ASP A 265 18.83 8.18 22.09
CA ASP A 265 19.35 8.78 23.31
C ASP A 265 20.26 7.74 23.94
N ALA A 266 21.55 7.84 23.61
CA ALA A 266 22.56 7.03 24.27
C ALA A 266 22.83 7.66 25.64
N GLN A 267 21.88 7.53 26.56
CA GLN A 267 22.12 7.73 27.99
C GLN A 267 23.31 6.83 28.34
N ASP A 268 24.47 7.45 28.60
CA ASP A 268 25.76 6.85 28.94
C ASP A 268 26.73 6.39 27.83
N CYS A 269 26.62 6.89 26.59
CA CYS A 269 27.78 6.88 25.65
C CYS A 269 28.58 8.19 25.65
N ALA A 270 28.52 8.97 26.74
CA ALA A 270 29.62 9.87 27.09
C ALA A 270 30.85 9.01 27.36
N PHE A 271 31.49 8.50 26.30
CA PHE A 271 32.77 7.83 26.37
C PHE A 271 33.70 8.85 27.01
N SER A 272 33.99 8.67 28.30
CA SER A 272 34.79 9.66 29.01
C SER A 272 36.08 9.80 28.22
N HIS A 273 36.54 11.04 28.04
CA HIS A 273 37.82 11.37 27.38
C HIS A 273 39.05 10.66 27.99
N ARG A 274 38.86 9.72 28.94
CA ARG A 274 39.87 8.90 29.60
C ARG A 274 40.28 7.65 28.83
N ASN A 275 39.47 7.15 27.88
CA ASN A 275 39.83 5.96 27.10
C ASN A 275 40.67 6.33 25.88
N CYS A 276 41.81 5.66 25.68
CA CYS A 276 42.75 5.99 24.59
C CYS A 276 42.49 5.24 23.26
N ALA A 277 41.61 4.23 23.23
CA ALA A 277 41.34 3.42 22.03
C ALA A 277 39.99 2.67 22.13
N PHE A 278 39.39 2.32 20.98
CA PHE A 278 38.21 1.45 20.94
C PHE A 278 38.54 0.00 21.36
N PRO A 279 37.70 -0.65 22.17
CA PRO A 279 37.93 -2.03 22.63
C PRO A 279 37.64 -3.07 21.54
N THR A 280 36.62 -2.83 20.70
CA THR A 280 36.20 -3.72 19.62
C THR A 280 35.73 -2.93 18.40
N ILE A 281 35.67 -3.58 17.24
CA ILE A 281 35.14 -3.01 16.00
C ILE A 281 33.64 -2.66 16.14
N ALA A 282 32.88 -3.48 16.88
CA ALA A 282 31.45 -3.26 17.14
C ALA A 282 31.20 -1.95 17.88
N ILE A 283 31.98 -1.65 18.92
CA ILE A 283 31.88 -0.39 19.67
C ILE A 283 32.27 0.81 18.81
N ALA A 284 33.37 0.71 18.04
CA ALA A 284 33.76 1.76 17.10
C ALA A 284 32.64 2.07 16.10
N ARG A 285 31.96 1.03 15.62
CA ARG A 285 30.81 1.15 14.72
C ARG A 285 29.60 1.80 15.39
N GLN A 286 29.21 1.35 16.59
CA GLN A 286 28.06 1.87 17.33
C GLN A 286 28.16 3.38 17.55
N HIS A 287 29.34 3.86 17.97
CA HIS A 287 29.57 5.31 18.12
C HIS A 287 29.48 6.06 16.79
N LEU A 288 29.93 5.46 15.67
CA LEU A 288 29.79 6.10 14.37
C LEU A 288 28.32 6.17 13.94
N ASP A 289 27.56 5.08 14.11
CA ASP A 289 26.12 5.02 13.80
C ASP A 289 25.33 6.10 14.58
N GLU A 290 25.69 6.35 15.85
CA GLU A 290 25.12 7.41 16.69
C GLU A 290 25.37 8.82 16.10
N VAL A 291 26.61 9.11 15.72
CA VAL A 291 27.00 10.40 15.14
C VAL A 291 26.32 10.59 13.78
N VAL A 292 26.26 9.55 12.95
CA VAL A 292 25.54 9.54 11.67
C VAL A 292 24.07 9.89 11.87
N ASN A 293 23.41 9.29 12.87
CA ASN A 293 22.02 9.59 13.19
C ASN A 293 21.81 11.07 13.56
N ARG A 294 22.73 11.66 14.33
CA ARG A 294 22.67 13.09 14.71
C ARG A 294 22.85 14.01 13.49
N VAL A 295 23.77 13.67 12.57
CA VAL A 295 23.95 14.42 11.31
C VAL A 295 22.68 14.41 10.48
N TYR A 296 22.10 13.24 10.25
CA TYR A 296 20.86 13.10 9.47
C TYR A 296 19.70 13.89 10.07
N ARG A 297 19.55 13.84 11.39
CA ARG A 297 18.53 14.62 12.11
C ARG A 297 18.73 16.13 11.93
N LEU A 298 19.97 16.60 12.05
CA LEU A 298 20.29 18.01 11.90
C LEU A 298 20.05 18.51 10.48
N GLU A 299 20.41 17.70 9.47
CA GLU A 299 20.15 17.96 8.06
C GLU A 299 18.63 18.04 7.76
N ALA A 300 17.84 17.14 8.34
CA ALA A 300 16.40 17.14 8.20
C ALA A 300 15.73 18.39 8.78
N TYR A 301 16.15 18.80 9.97
CA TYR A 301 15.68 20.03 10.60
C TYR A 301 16.07 21.26 9.77
N ALA A 302 17.30 21.31 9.25
CA ALA A 302 17.75 22.42 8.41
C ALA A 302 16.89 22.55 7.14
N ARG A 303 16.60 21.43 6.46
CA ARG A 303 15.69 21.41 5.31
C ARG A 303 14.27 21.87 5.66
N HIS A 304 13.72 21.39 6.79
CA HIS A 304 12.39 21.80 7.23
C HIS A 304 12.31 23.31 7.46
N LEU A 305 13.31 23.91 8.13
CA LEU A 305 13.37 25.35 8.36
C LEU A 305 13.44 26.16 7.06
N GLN A 306 14.17 25.65 6.06
CA GLN A 306 14.21 26.28 4.73
C GLN A 306 12.85 26.27 4.04
N THR A 307 12.10 25.16 4.11
CA THR A 307 10.74 25.06 3.55
C THR A 307 9.77 26.08 4.14
N ILE A 308 9.90 26.36 5.44
CA ILE A 308 9.06 27.36 6.14
C ILE A 308 9.70 28.76 6.20
N ALA A 309 10.77 28.99 5.42
CA ALA A 309 11.51 30.25 5.33
C ALA A 309 11.98 30.82 6.69
N GLN A 310 12.39 29.94 7.61
CA GLN A 310 12.95 30.31 8.91
C GLN A 310 14.47 30.20 8.93
N SER A 311 15.12 31.04 9.74
CA SER A 311 16.57 31.03 9.91
C SER A 311 17.06 29.88 10.79
N ILE A 312 18.26 29.38 10.48
CA ILE A 312 18.98 28.42 11.33
C ILE A 312 19.17 28.99 12.74
N THR A 313 18.93 28.17 13.75
CA THR A 313 19.02 28.58 15.16
C THR A 313 20.44 28.40 15.73
N SER A 314 20.78 29.17 16.78
CA SER A 314 22.07 29.05 17.47
C SER A 314 22.29 27.68 18.13
N THR A 315 21.21 27.00 18.51
CA THR A 315 21.24 25.63 19.06
C THR A 315 21.69 24.62 18.01
N MET A 316 21.26 24.77 16.75
CA MET A 316 21.68 23.90 15.64
C MET A 316 23.15 24.10 15.27
N LEU A 317 23.64 25.34 15.29
CA LEU A 317 25.07 25.64 15.08
C LEU A 317 25.93 25.02 16.17
N ARG A 318 25.49 25.08 17.43
CA ARG A 318 26.16 24.43 18.55
C ARG A 318 26.18 22.91 18.39
N GLU A 319 25.06 22.31 17.99
CA GLU A 319 24.97 20.86 17.76
C GLU A 319 25.88 20.40 16.61
N LYS A 320 25.94 21.15 15.50
CA LYS A 320 26.92 20.93 14.43
C LYS A 320 28.36 20.91 14.98
N GLY A 321 28.71 21.86 15.84
CA GLY A 321 30.03 21.92 16.47
C GLY A 321 30.32 20.71 17.36
N HIS A 322 29.35 20.22 18.13
CA HIS A 322 29.50 19.00 18.92
C HIS A 322 29.72 17.77 18.04
N ILE A 323 28.91 17.59 17.00
CA ILE A 323 29.05 16.48 16.04
C ILE A 323 30.45 16.48 15.41
N GLN A 324 30.96 17.64 15.00
CA GLN A 324 32.31 17.76 14.43
C GLN A 324 33.40 17.36 15.42
N ASN A 325 33.30 17.81 16.68
CA ASN A 325 34.22 17.42 17.74
C ASN A 325 34.18 15.91 18.02
N ASP A 326 33.00 15.30 17.99
CA ASP A 326 32.82 13.86 18.20
C ASP A 326 33.41 13.05 17.05
N LEU A 327 33.29 13.50 15.81
CA LEU A 327 33.95 12.88 14.65
C LEU A 327 35.47 12.95 14.74
N ASP A 328 36.03 14.07 15.19
CA ASP A 328 37.48 14.23 15.40
C ASP A 328 37.96 13.33 16.55
N CYS A 329 37.19 13.25 17.63
CA CYS A 329 37.44 12.33 18.72
C CYS A 329 37.44 10.88 18.25
N TRP A 330 36.39 10.48 17.51
CA TRP A 330 36.25 9.15 16.94
C TRP A 330 37.44 8.80 16.05
N LEU A 331 37.90 9.73 15.20
CA LEU A 331 39.06 9.49 14.34
C LEU A 331 40.35 9.28 15.13
N ARG A 332 40.56 10.06 16.20
CA ARG A 332 41.72 9.84 17.07
C ARG A 332 41.65 8.45 17.69
N LEU A 333 40.52 8.05 18.26
CA LEU A 333 40.35 6.73 18.87
C LEU A 333 40.51 5.59 17.85
N TYR A 334 39.96 5.75 16.64
CA TYR A 334 40.11 4.82 15.54
C TYR A 334 41.59 4.58 15.23
N LYS A 335 42.38 5.65 15.04
CA LYS A 335 43.82 5.57 14.75
C LYS A 335 44.59 4.83 15.83
N HIS A 336 44.32 5.11 17.11
CA HIS A 336 44.99 4.43 18.23
C HIS A 336 44.57 2.96 18.35
N SER A 337 43.33 2.63 17.97
CA SER A 337 42.82 1.25 18.02
C SER A 337 43.19 0.41 16.81
N TYR A 338 43.61 1.02 15.68
CA TYR A 338 43.70 0.36 14.38
C TYR A 338 44.60 -0.87 14.41
N THR A 339 45.84 -0.74 14.89
CA THR A 339 46.83 -1.84 14.92
C THR A 339 46.36 -3.00 15.80
N LYS A 340 45.77 -2.69 16.96
CA LYS A 340 45.23 -3.69 17.89
C LYS A 340 44.02 -4.42 17.30
N LEU A 341 43.11 -3.69 16.64
CA LEU A 341 41.87 -4.26 16.11
C LEU A 341 42.08 -4.99 14.77
N SER A 342 42.98 -4.52 13.92
CA SER A 342 43.32 -5.20 12.66
C SER A 342 44.07 -6.50 12.93
N ASN A 343 44.99 -6.51 13.91
CA ASN A 343 45.84 -7.64 14.25
C ASN A 343 46.49 -8.27 13.00
N ASP A 344 46.86 -7.42 12.04
CA ASP A 344 47.37 -7.73 10.69
C ASP A 344 46.56 -8.77 9.89
N SER A 345 45.28 -8.97 10.27
CA SER A 345 44.38 -9.89 9.59
C SER A 345 43.66 -9.16 8.45
N PRO A 346 43.77 -9.63 7.19
CA PRO A 346 43.04 -9.02 6.07
C PRO A 346 41.52 -9.03 6.32
N VAL A 347 40.99 -10.04 7.02
CA VAL A 347 39.57 -10.17 7.37
C VAL A 347 39.10 -9.04 8.30
N LYS A 348 39.94 -8.60 9.25
CA LYS A 348 39.61 -7.52 10.20
C LYS A 348 39.92 -6.12 9.65
N THR A 349 40.81 -6.02 8.68
CA THR A 349 41.16 -4.77 8.00
C THR A 349 40.00 -4.25 7.13
N LEU A 350 39.21 -5.14 6.52
CA LEU A 350 38.05 -4.76 5.70
C LEU A 350 36.99 -3.96 6.46
N PRO A 351 36.41 -4.43 7.59
CA PRO A 351 35.42 -3.64 8.34
C PRO A 351 36.00 -2.33 8.88
N LEU A 352 37.27 -2.31 9.30
CA LEU A 352 37.94 -1.07 9.75
C LEU A 352 38.10 -0.06 8.61
N THR A 353 38.42 -0.51 7.41
CA THR A 353 38.51 0.35 6.22
C THR A 353 37.14 0.91 5.84
N LEU A 354 36.10 0.07 5.91
CA LEU A 354 34.74 0.50 5.64
C LEU A 354 34.25 1.55 6.65
N LEU A 355 34.52 1.35 7.95
CA LEU A 355 34.22 2.36 8.98
C LEU A 355 34.94 3.69 8.71
N ARG A 356 36.18 3.64 8.21
CA ARG A 356 36.92 4.85 7.85
C ARG A 356 36.31 5.60 6.67
N ILE A 357 35.81 4.87 5.67
CA ILE A 357 35.08 5.46 4.54
C ILE A 357 33.82 6.16 5.03
N HIS A 358 32.99 5.48 5.82
CA HIS A 358 31.75 6.04 6.37
C HIS A 358 32.00 7.22 7.31
N HIS A 359 33.03 7.16 8.16
CA HIS A 359 33.47 8.31 8.97
C HIS A 359 33.82 9.51 8.10
N THR A 360 34.59 9.29 7.04
CA THR A 360 35.02 10.38 6.13
C THR A 360 33.82 11.01 5.42
N MET A 361 32.87 10.20 4.94
CA MET A 361 31.61 10.69 4.38
C MET A 361 30.81 11.49 5.39
N THR A 362 30.66 10.96 6.62
CA THR A 362 29.91 11.61 7.71
C THR A 362 30.51 12.94 8.10
N HIS A 363 31.85 13.07 8.07
CA HIS A 363 32.53 14.34 8.29
C HIS A 363 32.22 15.39 7.23
N VAL A 364 32.12 14.99 5.96
CA VAL A 364 31.64 15.90 4.90
C VAL A 364 30.21 16.32 5.17
N MET A 365 29.32 15.36 5.43
CA MET A 365 27.89 15.61 5.70
C MET A 365 27.69 16.55 6.89
N ALA A 366 28.38 16.32 8.02
CA ALA A 366 28.32 17.18 9.20
C ALA A 366 28.77 18.61 8.88
N GLY A 367 29.77 18.77 8.02
CA GLY A 367 30.23 20.07 7.56
C GLY A 367 29.18 20.84 6.76
N THR A 368 28.37 20.16 5.95
CA THR A 368 27.44 20.77 4.99
C THR A 368 25.96 20.69 5.39
N CYS A 369 25.61 19.98 6.47
CA CYS A 369 24.23 19.65 6.84
C CYS A 369 23.28 20.83 7.08
N LEU A 370 23.78 22.02 7.38
CA LEU A 370 22.94 23.21 7.63
C LEU A 370 22.63 24.03 6.37
N ASP A 371 23.38 23.81 5.30
CA ASP A 371 23.30 24.59 4.06
C ASP A 371 23.11 23.65 2.85
N PRO A 372 22.02 22.86 2.78
CA PRO A 372 21.82 21.80 1.78
C PRO A 372 21.81 22.27 0.32
N ASN A 373 21.59 23.56 0.06
CA ASN A 373 21.59 24.15 -1.28
C ASN A 373 22.95 24.73 -1.69
N ASP A 374 23.92 24.84 -0.77
CA ASP A 374 25.26 25.37 -1.08
C ASP A 374 26.15 24.24 -1.63
N GLU A 375 26.08 24.04 -2.95
CA GLU A 375 26.88 23.06 -3.68
C GLU A 375 28.38 23.44 -3.77
N LEU A 376 28.74 24.70 -3.49
CA LEU A 376 30.14 25.15 -3.45
C LEU A 376 30.83 24.72 -2.16
N SER A 377 30.08 24.62 -1.06
CA SER A 377 30.60 24.22 0.26
C SER A 377 31.31 22.87 0.27
N TYR A 378 31.03 21.98 -0.69
CA TYR A 378 31.66 20.68 -0.81
C TYR A 378 33.14 20.73 -1.25
N ASP A 379 33.58 21.80 -1.92
CA ASP A 379 34.94 21.92 -2.47
C ASP A 379 36.03 21.84 -1.39
N ARG A 380 35.73 22.35 -0.19
CA ARG A 380 36.65 22.28 0.96
C ARG A 380 36.94 20.86 1.43
N PHE A 381 36.15 19.88 0.97
CA PHE A 381 36.27 18.47 1.30
C PHE A 381 36.84 17.60 0.18
N ASN A 382 37.47 18.18 -0.85
CA ASN A 382 38.11 17.41 -1.93
C ASN A 382 39.09 16.34 -1.43
N ALA A 383 39.87 16.63 -0.37
CA ALA A 383 40.76 15.65 0.25
C ALA A 383 39.99 14.47 0.88
N SER A 384 38.84 14.75 1.49
CA SER A 384 37.95 13.72 2.07
C SER A 384 37.34 12.84 0.98
N PHE A 385 36.86 13.43 -0.12
CA PHE A 385 36.34 12.68 -1.26
C PHE A 385 37.41 11.81 -1.93
N PHE A 386 38.61 12.34 -2.12
CA PHE A 386 39.74 11.55 -2.62
C PHE A 386 40.04 10.37 -1.70
N SER A 387 40.06 10.60 -0.38
CA SER A 387 40.25 9.52 0.61
C SER A 387 39.15 8.44 0.51
N ILE A 388 37.89 8.81 0.28
CA ILE A 388 36.80 7.84 0.09
C ILE A 388 37.08 6.95 -1.13
N VAL A 389 37.41 7.55 -2.27
CA VAL A 389 37.68 6.83 -3.52
C VAL A 389 38.89 5.90 -3.39
N THR A 390 39.99 6.38 -2.81
CA THR A 390 41.20 5.57 -2.60
C THR A 390 40.93 4.37 -1.69
N LEU A 391 40.27 4.60 -0.54
CA LEU A 391 39.96 3.52 0.40
C LEU A 391 38.96 2.52 -0.19
N ALA A 392 37.96 2.98 -0.95
CA ALA A 392 37.00 2.11 -1.63
C ALA A 392 37.69 1.24 -2.70
N GLY A 393 38.63 1.80 -3.47
CA GLY A 393 39.42 1.05 -4.44
C GLY A 393 40.24 -0.07 -3.79
N HIS A 394 40.93 0.24 -2.69
CA HIS A 394 41.67 -0.78 -1.92
C HIS A 394 40.75 -1.86 -1.35
N LEU A 395 39.58 -1.49 -0.84
CA LEU A 395 38.59 -2.42 -0.29
C LEU A 395 38.07 -3.37 -1.36
N LEU A 396 37.69 -2.85 -2.54
CA LEU A 396 37.23 -3.65 -3.67
C LEU A 396 38.30 -4.64 -4.18
N GLN A 397 39.55 -4.19 -4.27
CA GLN A 397 40.66 -5.04 -4.67
C GLN A 397 40.92 -6.17 -3.66
N ALA A 398 40.90 -5.85 -2.37
CA ALA A 398 41.06 -6.82 -1.29
C ALA A 398 39.89 -7.83 -1.26
N ALA A 399 38.65 -7.35 -1.41
CA ALA A 399 37.45 -8.20 -1.45
C ALA A 399 37.45 -9.13 -2.68
N GLY A 400 37.81 -8.62 -3.87
CA GLY A 400 37.91 -9.43 -5.09
C GLY A 400 38.93 -10.57 -4.96
N SER A 401 40.05 -10.31 -4.27
CA SER A 401 41.08 -11.32 -4.02
C SER A 401 40.59 -12.43 -3.06
N MET A 402 39.76 -12.08 -2.07
CA MET A 402 39.13 -13.04 -1.16
C MET A 402 38.01 -13.85 -1.83
N MET A 403 37.16 -13.21 -2.64
CA MET A 403 36.11 -13.90 -3.38
C MET A 403 36.66 -14.90 -4.39
N ALA A 404 37.80 -14.59 -5.05
CA ALA A 404 38.49 -15.54 -5.92
C ALA A 404 38.96 -16.81 -5.18
N ALA A 405 39.39 -16.68 -3.92
CA ALA A 405 39.74 -17.82 -3.08
C ALA A 405 38.51 -18.66 -2.66
N ASP A 406 37.38 -18.01 -2.37
CA ASP A 406 36.12 -18.68 -2.03
C ASP A 406 35.43 -19.35 -3.24
N LEU A 407 35.63 -18.83 -4.45
CA LEU A 407 35.20 -19.45 -5.71
C LEU A 407 35.92 -20.77 -5.98
N LEU A 408 37.23 -20.83 -5.71
CA LEU A 408 38.04 -22.05 -5.85
C LEU A 408 37.65 -23.15 -4.85
N SER A 409 37.01 -22.80 -3.72
CA SER A 409 36.51 -23.76 -2.73
C SER A 409 35.07 -24.23 -2.98
N GLY A 410 34.38 -23.72 -4.01
CA GLY A 410 32.97 -24.03 -4.31
C GLY A 410 31.96 -23.39 -3.35
N ALA A 411 32.42 -22.54 -2.43
CA ALA A 411 31.60 -21.88 -1.41
C ALA A 411 30.86 -20.63 -1.93
N CYS A 412 31.22 -20.10 -3.10
CA CYS A 412 30.61 -18.89 -3.68
C CYS A 412 30.31 -19.01 -5.19
N SER A 413 29.33 -18.25 -5.67
CA SER A 413 29.00 -18.06 -7.10
C SER A 413 29.22 -16.58 -7.45
N GLU A 414 29.71 -16.31 -8.66
CA GLU A 414 30.18 -15.01 -9.15
C GLU A 414 29.10 -13.91 -9.25
N ARG A 415 27.80 -14.22 -9.15
CA ARG A 415 26.77 -13.39 -9.79
C ARG A 415 25.65 -12.79 -8.93
N PHE A 416 25.67 -12.87 -7.60
CA PHE A 416 24.72 -12.10 -6.77
C PHE A 416 25.16 -12.00 -5.29
N SER A 417 25.08 -10.80 -4.68
CA SER A 417 25.44 -10.61 -3.25
C SER A 417 24.65 -9.48 -2.58
N PHE A 418 23.37 -9.71 -2.31
CA PHE A 418 22.62 -8.88 -1.37
C PHE A 418 23.25 -8.92 0.03
N SER A 419 23.44 -7.75 0.63
CA SER A 419 23.78 -7.51 2.03
C SER A 419 22.67 -6.68 2.67
N ALA A 420 22.24 -7.03 3.89
CA ALA A 420 21.31 -6.26 4.70
C ALA A 420 22.02 -5.15 5.51
N ASP A 421 23.30 -4.92 5.24
CA ASP A 421 24.15 -4.01 5.99
C ASP A 421 24.92 -3.02 5.07
N MET A 422 25.51 -1.98 5.65
CA MET A 422 26.26 -0.99 4.88
C MET A 422 27.43 -1.57 4.12
N GLY A 423 27.67 -1.00 2.94
CA GLY A 423 28.92 -1.14 2.23
C GLY A 423 29.32 0.17 1.57
N ILE A 424 29.79 0.09 0.33
CA ILE A 424 30.49 1.18 -0.36
C ILE A 424 29.60 1.92 -1.36
N ILE A 425 28.39 1.42 -1.66
CA ILE A 425 27.52 2.00 -2.69
C ILE A 425 27.16 3.44 -2.31
N LEU A 426 26.67 3.64 -1.08
CA LEU A 426 26.28 4.97 -0.60
C LEU A 426 27.47 5.96 -0.58
N PRO A 427 28.64 5.66 0.02
CA PRO A 427 29.79 6.58 -0.01
C PRO A 427 30.29 6.94 -1.41
N LEU A 428 30.31 5.96 -2.33
CA LEU A 428 30.71 6.21 -3.72
C LEU A 428 29.66 7.07 -4.44
N TYR A 429 28.39 6.72 -4.32
CA TYR A 429 27.28 7.51 -4.87
C TYR A 429 27.29 8.95 -4.35
N TYR A 430 27.41 9.15 -3.04
CA TYR A 430 27.51 10.46 -2.42
C TYR A 430 28.71 11.27 -2.94
N THR A 431 29.88 10.62 -3.07
CA THR A 431 31.08 11.25 -3.65
C THR A 431 30.86 11.64 -5.11
N THR A 432 30.23 10.75 -5.88
CA THR A 432 29.90 11.02 -7.28
C THR A 432 28.88 12.14 -7.42
N LEU A 433 27.95 12.34 -6.50
CA LEU A 433 27.01 13.46 -6.61
C LEU A 433 27.60 14.78 -6.11
N LYS A 434 28.24 14.79 -4.94
CA LYS A 434 28.60 16.02 -4.22
C LYS A 434 30.00 16.56 -4.53
N CYS A 435 30.93 15.74 -5.03
CA CYS A 435 32.26 16.22 -5.39
C CYS A 435 32.24 16.92 -6.76
N ARG A 436 32.70 18.17 -6.82
CA ARG A 436 32.82 18.95 -8.06
C ARG A 436 34.15 18.76 -8.80
N CYS A 437 35.14 18.13 -8.18
CA CYS A 437 36.41 17.81 -8.82
C CYS A 437 36.21 16.69 -9.85
N PRO A 438 36.38 16.93 -11.17
CA PRO A 438 36.01 15.97 -12.20
C PRO A 438 36.79 14.65 -12.08
N LYS A 439 38.09 14.73 -11.76
CA LYS A 439 38.95 13.54 -11.60
C LYS A 439 38.46 12.64 -10.47
N ILE A 440 38.18 13.20 -9.29
CA ILE A 440 37.75 12.44 -8.11
C ILE A 440 36.36 11.82 -8.37
N ARG A 441 35.44 12.65 -8.89
CA ARG A 441 34.06 12.26 -9.16
C ARG A 441 33.95 11.14 -10.19
N ARG A 442 34.68 11.22 -11.31
CA ARG A 442 34.71 10.18 -12.35
C ARG A 442 35.39 8.89 -11.85
N CYS A 443 36.44 9.00 -11.03
CA CYS A 443 37.01 7.83 -10.36
C CYS A 443 36.00 7.14 -9.42
N ALA A 444 35.22 7.90 -8.64
CA ALA A 444 34.15 7.35 -7.83
C ALA A 444 33.09 6.64 -8.68
N LEU A 445 32.65 7.25 -9.80
CA LEU A 445 31.70 6.63 -10.73
C LEU A 445 32.24 5.31 -11.29
N LYS A 446 33.51 5.26 -11.71
CA LYS A 446 34.13 4.04 -12.22
C LYS A 446 34.10 2.91 -11.20
N LEU A 447 34.46 3.20 -9.94
CA LEU A 447 34.35 2.21 -8.86
C LEU A 447 32.90 1.78 -8.67
N LEU A 448 31.95 2.72 -8.66
CA LEU A 448 30.52 2.42 -8.49
C LEU A 448 29.97 1.51 -9.60
N ILE A 449 30.38 1.69 -10.86
CA ILE A 449 29.99 0.83 -12.00
C ILE A 449 30.47 -0.62 -11.80
N THR A 450 31.63 -0.83 -11.14
CA THR A 450 32.13 -2.19 -10.84
C THR A 450 31.34 -2.90 -9.76
N VAL A 451 30.50 -2.18 -9.00
CA VAL A 451 29.71 -2.73 -7.90
C VAL A 451 28.40 -3.31 -8.46
N SER A 452 28.35 -4.64 -8.60
CA SER A 452 27.18 -5.34 -9.13
C SER A 452 26.18 -5.80 -8.06
N HIS A 453 26.43 -5.49 -6.79
CA HIS A 453 25.66 -6.00 -5.67
C HIS A 453 24.68 -5.00 -5.08
N GLN A 454 23.89 -5.44 -4.08
CA GLN A 454 22.89 -4.62 -3.40
C GLN A 454 23.15 -4.58 -1.89
N GLU A 455 23.08 -3.38 -1.30
CA GLU A 455 23.30 -3.08 0.11
C GLU A 455 22.00 -2.50 0.71
N GLY A 456 21.14 -3.37 1.23
CA GLY A 456 19.80 -3.02 1.68
C GLY A 456 18.97 -2.47 0.52
N ILE A 457 18.61 -1.20 0.60
CA ILE A 457 17.90 -0.46 -0.46
C ILE A 457 18.81 -0.04 -1.62
N TRP A 458 20.13 0.03 -1.39
CA TRP A 458 21.10 0.54 -2.37
C TRP A 458 21.48 -0.51 -3.40
N ASN A 459 20.93 -0.40 -4.61
CA ASN A 459 21.30 -1.26 -5.73
C ASN A 459 22.44 -0.62 -6.55
N GLY A 460 23.59 -1.31 -6.67
CA GLY A 460 24.80 -0.80 -7.31
C GLY A 460 24.59 -0.36 -8.76
N PRO A 461 24.07 -1.24 -9.65
CA PRO A 461 23.77 -0.88 -11.04
C PRO A 461 22.82 0.32 -11.18
N LEU A 462 21.78 0.38 -10.35
CA LEU A 462 20.84 1.50 -10.35
C LEU A 462 21.53 2.81 -9.91
N ALA A 463 22.28 2.78 -8.80
CA ALA A 463 23.03 3.93 -8.30
C ALA A 463 24.06 4.45 -9.31
N ALA A 464 24.78 3.54 -9.98
CA ALA A 464 25.73 3.88 -11.04
C ALA A 464 25.05 4.56 -12.24
N THR A 465 23.89 4.03 -12.67
CA THR A 465 23.12 4.59 -13.79
C THR A 465 22.67 6.02 -13.50
N ILE A 466 22.15 6.26 -12.29
CA ILE A 466 21.70 7.59 -11.87
C ILE A 466 22.88 8.55 -11.78
N ALA A 467 23.96 8.13 -11.12
CA ALA A 467 25.15 8.96 -10.95
C ALA A 467 25.81 9.31 -12.29
N CYS A 468 25.84 8.37 -13.25
CA CYS A 468 26.28 8.62 -14.62
C CYS A 468 25.43 9.69 -15.29
N LYS A 469 24.09 9.60 -15.16
CA LYS A 469 23.19 10.58 -15.76
C LYS A 469 23.32 11.97 -15.18
N VAL A 470 23.50 12.09 -13.86
CA VAL A 470 23.76 13.39 -13.22
C VAL A 470 25.06 14.00 -13.74
N ILE A 471 26.15 13.22 -13.81
CA ILE A 471 27.41 13.70 -14.38
C ILE A 471 27.23 14.17 -15.82
N GLU A 472 26.57 13.37 -16.66
CA GLU A 472 26.33 13.74 -18.06
C GLU A 472 25.64 15.10 -18.18
N ILE A 473 24.66 15.40 -17.32
CA ILE A 473 23.93 16.67 -17.38
C ILE A 473 24.79 17.83 -16.88
N GLU A 474 25.44 17.68 -15.73
CA GLU A 474 26.25 18.76 -15.16
C GLU A 474 27.49 19.07 -16.01
N GLU A 475 28.08 18.06 -16.67
CA GLU A 475 29.28 18.20 -17.48
C GLU A 475 28.99 18.49 -18.97
N SER A 476 27.73 18.33 -19.41
CA SER A 476 27.31 18.57 -20.79
C SER A 476 27.66 19.99 -21.23
N GLY A 477 28.32 20.11 -22.38
CA GLY A 477 28.70 21.41 -22.96
C GLY A 477 29.85 22.14 -22.25
N PHE A 478 30.31 21.69 -21.07
CA PHE A 478 31.40 22.34 -20.33
C PHE A 478 32.78 21.72 -20.62
N TYR A 479 32.91 20.38 -20.59
CA TYR A 479 34.18 19.69 -20.86
C TYR A 479 34.31 19.07 -22.26
N GLY A 480 33.23 19.04 -23.06
CA GLY A 480 33.26 18.59 -24.46
C GLY A 480 33.51 17.08 -24.69
N CYS A 481 33.55 16.24 -23.66
CA CYS A 481 33.72 14.78 -23.78
C CYS A 481 32.74 14.01 -22.87
N SER A 482 32.33 12.81 -23.29
CA SER A 482 31.49 11.92 -22.48
C SER A 482 32.25 11.41 -21.24
N PRO A 483 31.57 11.22 -20.07
CA PRO A 483 32.21 10.76 -18.82
C PRO A 483 32.96 9.43 -18.93
N LEU A 484 32.61 8.59 -19.92
CA LEU A 484 33.19 7.27 -20.17
C LEU A 484 34.30 7.27 -21.23
N GLU A 485 34.53 8.38 -21.95
CA GLU A 485 35.46 8.49 -23.08
C GLU A 485 36.84 9.04 -22.68
N GLU A 486 37.31 8.72 -21.48
CA GLU A 486 38.58 9.25 -20.94
C GLU A 486 39.84 8.83 -21.73
N ARG A 487 39.71 8.02 -22.79
CA ARG A 487 40.83 7.74 -23.72
C ARG A 487 41.34 8.98 -24.44
N ALA A 488 40.60 10.09 -24.45
CA ALA A 488 41.03 11.34 -25.07
C ALA A 488 41.94 12.24 -24.19
N LEU A 489 42.02 11.99 -22.87
CA LEU A 489 42.74 12.87 -21.93
C LEU A 489 44.07 12.30 -21.41
N SER A 490 44.39 11.03 -21.69
CA SER A 490 45.69 10.44 -21.32
C SER A 490 46.88 10.95 -22.16
N THR A 491 46.62 11.76 -23.18
CA THR A 491 47.64 12.33 -24.08
C THR A 491 47.94 13.81 -23.83
N TYR A 492 47.20 14.48 -22.94
CA TYR A 492 47.43 15.90 -22.62
C TYR A 492 47.88 16.08 -21.17
N VAL A 493 49.19 16.32 -21.07
CA VAL A 493 49.94 16.94 -19.96
C VAL A 493 49.07 17.87 -19.09
N ASP A 494 49.10 17.65 -17.78
CA ASP A 494 48.88 18.58 -16.63
C ASP A 494 48.14 19.92 -16.83
N VAL A 495 47.11 19.99 -17.68
CA VAL A 495 46.20 21.14 -17.69
C VAL A 495 45.20 20.96 -16.53
N PRO A 496 45.08 21.94 -15.59
CA PRO A 496 44.05 21.89 -14.56
C PRO A 496 42.68 21.87 -15.22
N ILE A 497 41.94 20.78 -15.05
CA ILE A 497 40.55 20.72 -15.49
C ILE A 497 39.76 21.71 -14.62
N PRO A 498 39.15 22.76 -15.19
CA PRO A 498 38.45 23.77 -14.41
C PRO A 498 37.29 23.14 -13.65
N THR A 499 37.02 23.54 -12.41
CA THR A 499 35.89 22.99 -11.63
C THR A 499 34.56 23.48 -12.20
N LEU A 500 33.54 22.61 -12.22
CA LEU A 500 32.19 22.97 -12.69
C LEU A 500 31.65 24.18 -11.92
N PRO A 501 31.12 25.23 -12.59
CA PRO A 501 30.49 26.36 -11.89
C PRO A 501 29.17 25.93 -11.22
N GLU A 502 28.72 26.68 -10.21
CA GLU A 502 27.49 26.40 -9.48
C GLU A 502 26.25 26.33 -10.40
N SER A 503 26.21 27.14 -11.47
CA SER A 503 25.13 27.14 -12.46
C SER A 503 24.96 25.84 -13.24
N HIS A 504 25.91 24.90 -13.14
CA HIS A 504 25.81 23.58 -13.77
C HIS A 504 25.45 22.49 -12.75
N ARG A 505 25.41 22.81 -11.45
CA ARG A 505 25.21 21.84 -10.38
C ARG A 505 23.74 21.50 -10.15
N ILE A 506 23.47 20.23 -9.91
CA ILE A 506 22.15 19.72 -9.57
C ILE A 506 22.14 19.42 -8.07
N SER A 507 21.27 20.11 -7.33
CA SER A 507 20.94 19.83 -5.94
C SER A 507 19.74 18.88 -5.83
N ASP A 508 19.57 18.29 -4.64
CA ASP A 508 18.39 17.49 -4.28
C ASP A 508 18.04 16.33 -5.24
N VAL A 509 19.06 15.58 -5.68
CA VAL A 509 18.88 14.37 -6.49
C VAL A 509 18.04 13.34 -5.72
N GLY A 510 16.77 13.19 -6.09
CA GLY A 510 15.82 12.29 -5.46
C GLY A 510 15.30 11.23 -6.44
N ILE A 511 15.07 10.02 -5.95
CA ILE A 511 14.43 8.94 -6.71
C ILE A 511 13.03 8.75 -6.11
N PRO A 512 11.93 9.22 -6.75
CA PRO A 512 10.62 8.73 -6.35
C PRO A 512 10.58 7.24 -6.68
N MET A 513 10.17 6.46 -5.71
CA MET A 513 9.93 5.03 -5.89
C MET A 513 8.89 4.85 -7.00
N PRO A 514 9.13 4.04 -8.04
CA PRO A 514 8.27 4.03 -9.21
C PRO A 514 6.81 3.69 -8.85
N ILE A 515 5.92 4.49 -9.41
CA ILE A 515 4.54 4.12 -9.71
C ILE A 515 4.66 3.24 -10.97
N GLU A 516 4.46 1.94 -10.82
CA GLU A 516 4.34 0.93 -11.89
C GLU A 516 5.13 1.18 -13.19
N GLY A 517 6.38 0.72 -13.26
CA GLY A 517 7.17 0.73 -14.50
C GLY A 517 8.64 0.37 -14.28
N SER A 518 9.29 -0.21 -15.29
CA SER A 518 10.74 -0.48 -15.28
C SER A 518 11.52 0.81 -15.57
N GLY A 519 11.63 1.69 -14.57
CA GLY A 519 12.39 2.94 -14.66
C GLY A 519 12.53 3.61 -13.29
N ALA A 520 13.64 4.31 -13.06
CA ALA A 520 13.79 5.22 -11.94
C ALA A 520 13.61 6.65 -12.46
N ILE A 521 12.64 7.36 -11.89
CA ILE A 521 12.55 8.81 -12.09
C ILE A 521 13.66 9.41 -11.22
N VAL A 522 14.30 10.47 -11.71
CA VAL A 522 15.28 11.24 -10.94
C VAL A 522 14.77 12.67 -10.93
N PHE A 523 14.66 13.28 -9.76
CA PHE A 523 14.40 14.71 -9.63
C PHE A 523 15.69 15.39 -9.23
N GLY A 524 15.95 16.59 -9.75
CA GLY A 524 17.07 17.42 -9.32
C GLY A 524 16.78 18.88 -9.66
N HIS A 525 17.27 19.79 -8.82
CA HIS A 525 17.08 21.23 -9.00
C HIS A 525 18.41 21.89 -9.37
N ASN A 526 18.41 22.84 -10.31
CA ASN A 526 19.55 23.70 -10.57
C ASN A 526 19.06 25.17 -10.51
N PRO A 527 19.81 26.10 -9.87
CA PRO A 527 19.39 27.50 -9.73
C PRO A 527 19.16 28.23 -11.07
N GLY A 528 19.77 27.76 -12.16
CA GLY A 528 19.65 28.35 -13.51
C GLY A 528 18.61 27.68 -14.41
N PHE A 529 18.13 26.47 -14.10
CA PHE A 529 17.10 25.75 -14.86
C PHE A 529 16.59 24.53 -14.08
N SER A 530 15.32 24.13 -14.29
CA SER A 530 14.79 22.88 -13.73
C SER A 530 14.88 21.76 -14.77
N TRP A 531 15.33 20.57 -14.35
CA TRP A 531 15.25 19.35 -15.17
C TRP A 531 14.18 18.44 -14.60
N ILE A 532 13.26 17.99 -15.46
CA ILE A 532 12.19 17.05 -15.10
C ILE A 532 12.33 15.79 -15.96
N TRP A 533 12.26 14.63 -15.31
CA TRP A 533 12.28 13.31 -15.94
C TRP A 533 10.86 12.76 -16.01
N GLY A 534 10.44 12.27 -17.19
CA GLY A 534 9.21 11.49 -17.36
C GLY A 534 9.42 9.99 -17.13
N ASP A 535 8.36 9.20 -17.31
CA ASP A 535 8.36 7.74 -17.03
C ASP A 535 9.36 6.94 -17.89
N VAL A 536 9.76 7.47 -19.06
CA VAL A 536 10.82 6.94 -19.94
C VAL A 536 11.45 8.06 -20.77
N GLY A 537 12.78 8.08 -20.89
CA GLY A 537 13.53 8.98 -21.79
C GLY A 537 14.54 9.91 -21.08
N PRO A 538 15.38 10.64 -21.84
CA PRO A 538 16.30 11.63 -21.29
C PRO A 538 15.53 12.80 -20.65
N PRO A 539 16.10 13.47 -19.63
CA PRO A 539 15.44 14.59 -18.97
C PRO A 539 15.18 15.76 -19.91
N THR A 540 14.16 16.54 -19.59
CA THR A 540 13.77 17.75 -20.32
C THR A 540 14.06 19.01 -19.51
N GLN A 541 14.65 20.02 -20.15
CA GLN A 541 15.02 21.30 -19.53
C GLN A 541 13.83 22.27 -19.59
N GLN A 542 13.48 22.88 -18.46
CA GLN A 542 12.43 23.90 -18.39
C GLN A 542 13.01 25.28 -18.78
N GLN A 543 12.46 25.95 -19.80
CA GLN A 543 12.91 27.29 -20.20
C GLN A 543 12.34 28.38 -19.28
N PRO A 544 13.11 29.44 -18.95
CA PRO A 544 12.64 30.53 -18.10
C PRO A 544 11.57 31.37 -18.84
N GLY A 545 10.29 31.12 -18.54
CA GLY A 545 9.16 31.88 -19.08
C GLY A 545 7.97 31.05 -19.59
N GLU A 546 8.11 29.74 -19.71
CA GLU A 546 6.96 28.85 -19.92
C GLU A 546 6.42 28.41 -18.55
N GLU A 547 5.23 28.90 -18.19
CA GLU A 547 4.40 28.25 -17.17
C GLU A 547 3.99 26.87 -17.69
N VAL A 548 4.84 25.87 -17.42
CA VAL A 548 4.34 24.51 -17.29
C VAL A 548 3.53 24.53 -16.00
N THR A 549 2.22 24.33 -16.12
CA THR A 549 1.38 23.92 -15.01
C THR A 549 1.93 22.59 -14.50
N VAL A 550 2.92 22.66 -13.61
CA VAL A 550 3.26 21.58 -12.71
C VAL A 550 2.04 21.49 -11.82
N SER A 551 1.10 20.61 -12.18
CA SER A 551 0.00 20.23 -11.31
C SER A 551 0.63 19.85 -9.98
N HIS A 552 0.46 20.73 -9.00
CA HIS A 552 1.13 20.66 -7.71
C HIS A 552 1.05 19.23 -7.20
N LEU A 553 2.21 18.57 -7.24
CA LEU A 553 2.56 17.39 -6.47
C LEU A 553 2.52 17.83 -5.00
N SER A 554 1.31 17.94 -4.44
CA SER A 554 1.10 18.10 -3.01
C SER A 554 0.89 16.72 -2.42
N ASP A 555 2.01 16.11 -2.04
CA ASP A 555 2.19 15.29 -0.84
C ASP A 555 0.96 14.48 -0.37
N GLU A 556 0.66 13.41 -1.11
CA GLU A 556 0.27 12.13 -0.52
C GLU A 556 1.43 11.16 -0.77
N ALA A 557 1.87 10.29 0.11
CA ALA A 557 1.48 9.90 1.45
C ALA A 557 2.49 8.80 1.82
N ASP A 558 2.87 8.66 3.09
CA ASP A 558 3.29 7.35 3.59
C ASP A 558 2.55 7.08 4.90
N ALA A 559 1.36 6.51 4.75
CA ALA A 559 0.74 5.65 5.76
C ALA A 559 1.18 4.25 5.40
N ASP A 560 1.89 3.64 6.31
CA ASP A 560 1.42 2.44 6.99
C ASP A 560 2.38 2.24 8.18
N SER A 561 2.03 1.66 9.32
CA SER A 561 0.87 0.88 9.71
C SER A 561 0.61 1.09 11.18
N GLY A 562 -0.67 1.11 11.52
CA GLY A 562 -1.08 0.80 12.87
C GLY A 562 -0.70 -0.65 13.19
N VAL A 563 0.27 -0.83 14.07
CA VAL A 563 0.16 -1.79 15.17
C VAL A 563 0.89 -1.16 16.36
N GLY A 564 0.16 -0.80 17.39
CA GLY A 564 0.74 -0.39 18.67
C GLY A 564 -0.10 0.63 19.42
N ALA A 565 -1.16 0.16 20.08
CA ALA A 565 -1.61 0.61 21.40
C ALA A 565 -3.10 0.24 21.60
N SER A 566 -3.31 -0.94 22.16
CA SER A 566 -4.28 -1.08 23.22
C SER A 566 -3.59 -1.88 24.30
N LEU A 567 -3.02 -1.18 25.29
CA LEU A 567 -2.72 -1.69 26.63
C LEU A 567 -2.28 -0.52 27.52
N VAL A 568 -3.09 -0.30 28.57
CA VAL A 568 -2.74 0.25 29.90
C VAL A 568 -3.03 1.75 30.19
N THR A 569 -4.22 1.91 30.76
CA THR A 569 -4.62 2.58 32.03
C THR A 569 -4.55 4.10 32.24
N SER A 570 -5.73 4.57 32.65
CA SER A 570 -6.12 5.75 33.40
C SER A 570 -5.23 6.22 34.56
N SER A 571 -5.02 7.54 34.63
CA SER A 571 -4.98 8.38 35.85
C SER A 571 -4.99 9.86 35.41
N THR A 572 -6.13 10.56 35.46
CA THR A 572 -6.53 11.58 36.47
C THR A 572 -5.66 12.85 36.53
N GLU A 573 -6.31 14.00 36.25
CA GLU A 573 -6.16 15.35 36.84
C GLU A 573 -4.78 16.05 36.70
N ASP A 574 -4.60 17.36 36.50
CA ASP A 574 -5.43 18.55 36.63
C ASP A 574 -4.65 19.77 36.06
N HIS A 575 -5.36 20.88 35.77
CA HIS A 575 -4.89 22.29 35.87
C HIS A 575 -3.77 22.80 34.88
N ILE A 576 -3.70 24.02 34.34
CA ILE A 576 -4.27 25.34 34.68
C ILE A 576 -4.02 26.32 33.49
N SER A 577 -5.03 27.17 33.23
CA SER A 577 -4.99 28.60 32.81
C SER A 577 -4.24 29.11 31.57
N SER A 578 -5.05 29.65 30.64
CA SER A 578 -5.04 31.03 30.10
C SER A 578 -3.73 31.79 29.93
N ILE A 579 -3.49 32.32 28.72
CA ILE A 579 -3.15 33.75 28.51
C ILE A 579 -3.81 34.26 27.21
N ARG A 580 -4.65 35.28 27.37
CA ARG A 580 -5.12 36.21 26.33
C ARG A 580 -4.06 37.29 26.11
N SER A 581 -3.81 37.69 24.86
CA SER A 581 -3.43 39.08 24.50
C SER A 581 -3.40 39.15 22.96
N SER A 582 -4.41 39.73 22.31
CA SER A 582 -4.62 41.17 22.08
C SER A 582 -4.07 41.62 20.72
N SER A 583 -5.00 41.70 19.77
CA SER A 583 -5.20 42.79 18.80
C SER A 583 -4.13 43.89 18.74
N VAL A 584 -3.55 44.09 17.55
CA VAL A 584 -3.20 45.42 17.05
C VAL A 584 -3.66 45.54 15.60
N SER A 585 -4.71 46.33 15.40
CA SER A 585 -5.16 46.84 14.13
C SER A 585 -4.22 47.95 13.64
N ARG A 586 -3.85 47.94 12.36
CA ARG A 586 -3.47 49.16 11.62
C ARG A 586 -4.20 49.19 10.29
N GLN A 587 -5.13 50.13 10.19
CA GLN A 587 -5.73 50.60 8.94
C GLN A 587 -4.72 51.49 8.20
N LEU A 588 -4.69 51.40 6.87
CA LEU A 588 -4.36 52.54 6.00
C LEU A 588 -5.14 52.43 4.66
N SER A 589 -6.12 53.33 4.55
CA SER A 589 -6.67 54.06 3.38
C SER A 589 -6.63 53.51 1.93
N SER A 590 -7.85 53.22 1.45
CA SER A 590 -8.51 53.55 0.15
C SER A 590 -7.76 54.21 -1.02
N VAL A 591 -8.00 53.73 -2.26
CA VAL A 591 -8.71 54.44 -3.37
C VAL A 591 -9.06 53.42 -4.50
N GLY A 592 -10.28 53.48 -5.05
CA GLY A 592 -10.64 52.95 -6.39
C GLY A 592 -11.92 52.10 -6.46
N ARG A 593 -13.05 52.70 -6.89
CA ARG A 593 -14.36 52.03 -7.09
C ARG A 593 -14.62 51.69 -8.56
N SER A 594 -15.20 50.49 -8.79
CA SER A 594 -16.36 50.13 -9.65
C SER A 594 -16.13 48.83 -10.46
N PRO A 595 -17.17 48.10 -10.92
CA PRO A 595 -18.59 48.06 -10.50
C PRO A 595 -19.10 46.65 -10.11
N GLU A 596 -20.15 46.65 -9.28
CA GLU A 596 -21.19 45.64 -9.02
C GLU A 596 -21.01 44.23 -9.61
N SER A 597 -20.53 43.29 -8.78
CA SER A 597 -20.84 41.86 -8.95
C SER A 597 -22.09 41.51 -8.14
N ARG A 598 -23.09 40.94 -8.84
CA ARG A 598 -24.23 40.26 -8.22
C ARG A 598 -23.70 39.25 -7.21
N ALA A 599 -24.06 39.41 -5.94
CA ALA A 599 -23.79 38.44 -4.90
C ALA A 599 -24.43 37.10 -5.29
N VAL A 600 -23.59 36.11 -5.62
CA VAL A 600 -23.96 34.70 -5.61
C VAL A 600 -24.22 34.34 -4.14
N PRO A 601 -25.35 33.70 -3.79
CA PRO A 601 -25.59 33.30 -2.40
C PRO A 601 -24.45 32.37 -1.97
N LEU A 602 -23.74 32.75 -0.91
CA LEU A 602 -22.80 31.88 -0.22
C LEU A 602 -23.62 30.71 0.32
N ILE A 603 -23.57 29.56 -0.36
CA ILE A 603 -24.07 28.29 0.19
C ILE A 603 -23.16 28.00 1.39
N GLU A 604 -23.68 28.16 2.60
CA GLU A 604 -22.99 27.73 3.82
C GLU A 604 -22.61 26.24 3.68
N SER A 605 -21.32 25.98 3.44
CA SER A 605 -20.80 24.63 3.37
C SER A 605 -20.80 24.03 4.76
N LYS A 606 -21.74 23.11 5.03
CA LYS A 606 -21.75 22.34 6.28
C LYS A 606 -20.56 21.39 6.33
N TYR A 607 -19.84 21.40 7.44
CA TYR A 607 -18.76 20.46 7.74
C TYR A 607 -19.30 19.24 8.47
N TYR A 608 -18.99 18.05 7.96
CA TYR A 608 -19.32 16.77 8.59
C TYR A 608 -18.05 15.95 8.77
N ALA A 609 -17.90 15.29 9.91
CA ALA A 609 -16.79 14.37 10.15
C ALA A 609 -16.95 13.07 9.34
N ARG A 610 -15.84 12.40 9.01
CA ARG A 610 -15.86 11.13 8.25
C ARG A 610 -16.71 10.05 8.90
N SER A 611 -16.73 10.00 10.23
CA SER A 611 -17.52 9.06 11.03
C SER A 611 -19.04 9.29 10.95
N GLN A 612 -19.50 10.33 10.26
CA GLN A 612 -20.92 10.60 10.05
C GLN A 612 -21.44 10.05 8.72
N TYR A 613 -20.57 9.78 7.75
CA TYR A 613 -20.98 9.22 6.46
C TYR A 613 -21.30 7.74 6.62
N THR A 614 -22.51 7.36 6.25
CA THR A 614 -23.07 6.02 6.47
C THR A 614 -23.29 5.22 5.19
N VAL A 615 -23.20 5.87 4.03
CA VAL A 615 -23.46 5.25 2.72
C VAL A 615 -22.28 5.48 1.78
N GLY A 616 -21.72 4.39 1.25
CA GLY A 616 -20.73 4.44 0.18
C GLY A 616 -21.38 4.27 -1.19
N ILE A 617 -20.95 5.03 -2.20
CA ILE A 617 -21.33 4.84 -3.61
C ILE A 617 -20.06 4.70 -4.45
N LEU A 618 -19.89 3.55 -5.09
CA LEU A 618 -18.81 3.32 -6.02
C LEU A 618 -19.36 3.33 -7.45
N CYS A 619 -18.72 4.11 -8.31
CA CYS A 619 -18.94 4.11 -9.76
C CYS A 619 -17.67 3.62 -10.46
N ALA A 620 -17.81 2.93 -11.59
CA ALA A 620 -16.67 2.54 -12.40
C ALA A 620 -16.12 3.73 -13.20
N LEU A 621 -17.04 4.52 -13.78
CA LEU A 621 -16.70 5.57 -14.74
C LEU A 621 -17.06 6.98 -14.23
N PRO A 622 -16.33 8.03 -14.66
CA PRO A 622 -16.67 9.40 -14.32
C PRO A 622 -18.07 9.83 -14.77
N VAL A 623 -18.59 9.29 -15.88
CA VAL A 623 -19.94 9.59 -16.38
C VAL A 623 -21.04 9.10 -15.43
N GLU A 624 -20.78 8.00 -14.72
CA GLU A 624 -21.68 7.43 -13.73
C GLU A 624 -21.67 8.28 -12.45
N LEU A 625 -20.48 8.62 -11.95
CA LEU A 625 -20.33 9.48 -10.79
C LEU A 625 -20.92 10.88 -11.04
N LYS A 626 -20.83 11.39 -12.27
CA LYS A 626 -21.39 12.69 -12.64
C LYS A 626 -22.91 12.72 -12.45
N ALA A 627 -23.63 11.66 -12.81
CA ALA A 627 -25.07 11.55 -12.58
C ALA A 627 -25.41 11.52 -11.08
N ILE A 628 -24.66 10.76 -10.27
CA ILE A 628 -24.83 10.71 -8.81
C ILE A 628 -24.64 12.10 -8.17
N ARG A 629 -23.60 12.85 -8.58
CA ARG A 629 -23.30 14.19 -8.05
C ARG A 629 -24.34 15.26 -8.38
N VAL A 630 -25.15 15.05 -9.43
CA VAL A 630 -26.30 15.92 -9.71
C VAL A 630 -27.39 15.68 -8.68
N LEU A 631 -27.61 14.42 -8.29
CA LEU A 631 -28.66 14.01 -7.38
C LEU A 631 -28.38 14.25 -5.89
N PHE A 632 -27.24 14.86 -5.53
CA PHE A 632 -26.98 15.30 -4.16
C PHE A 632 -27.97 16.40 -3.76
N ASP A 633 -28.75 16.16 -2.72
CA ASP A 633 -29.65 17.16 -2.13
C ASP A 633 -28.85 18.31 -1.51
N GLN A 634 -27.72 17.97 -0.87
CA GLN A 634 -26.72 18.90 -0.39
C GLN A 634 -25.31 18.41 -0.76
N ARG A 635 -24.45 19.32 -1.25
CA ARG A 635 -23.02 19.04 -1.46
C ARG A 635 -22.23 19.44 -0.24
N HIS A 636 -21.30 18.58 0.18
CA HIS A 636 -20.36 18.89 1.26
C HIS A 636 -18.98 19.21 0.68
N GLN A 637 -18.17 19.95 1.44
CA GLN A 637 -16.82 20.29 1.03
C GLN A 637 -15.93 19.04 1.01
N SER A 638 -15.04 18.94 0.03
CA SER A 638 -14.04 17.87 -0.04
C SER A 638 -13.18 17.87 1.23
N MET A 639 -12.98 16.68 1.80
CA MET A 639 -12.06 16.48 2.91
C MET A 639 -10.67 16.13 2.37
N ALA A 640 -9.63 16.39 3.17
CA ALA A 640 -8.29 15.86 2.88
C ALA A 640 -8.35 14.34 2.70
N ASN A 641 -7.47 13.76 1.90
CA ASN A 641 -7.42 12.31 1.77
C ASN A 641 -6.88 11.66 3.05
N VAL A 642 -7.27 10.42 3.29
CA VAL A 642 -6.71 9.64 4.39
C VAL A 642 -5.44 9.00 3.86
N LEU A 643 -4.36 9.14 4.61
CA LEU A 643 -3.06 8.61 4.27
C LEU A 643 -3.17 7.12 3.87
N GLY A 644 -2.79 6.78 2.64
CA GLY A 644 -2.89 5.43 2.07
C GLY A 644 -4.23 5.10 1.37
N ASP A 645 -5.15 6.06 1.26
CA ASP A 645 -6.36 6.00 0.44
C ASP A 645 -6.27 7.08 -0.66
N ASN A 646 -6.00 6.64 -1.89
CA ASN A 646 -5.80 7.53 -3.02
C ASN A 646 -7.12 7.88 -3.75
N ASN A 647 -8.27 7.43 -3.26
CA ASN A 647 -9.54 7.74 -3.90
C ASN A 647 -9.89 9.23 -3.77
N GLN A 648 -10.61 9.74 -4.76
CA GLN A 648 -11.13 11.11 -4.75
C GLN A 648 -12.63 11.11 -4.50
N TYR A 649 -13.03 11.58 -3.32
CA TYR A 649 -14.42 11.49 -2.87
C TYR A 649 -15.26 12.73 -3.20
N ALA A 650 -16.46 12.47 -3.70
CA ALA A 650 -17.59 13.39 -3.72
C ALA A 650 -18.43 13.17 -2.47
N LEU A 651 -18.63 14.22 -1.67
CA LEU A 651 -19.34 14.14 -0.40
C LEU A 651 -20.65 14.92 -0.48
N GLY A 652 -21.72 14.37 0.08
CA GLY A 652 -23.01 15.02 0.09
C GLY A 652 -24.07 14.30 0.88
N GLU A 653 -25.31 14.73 0.69
CA GLU A 653 -26.51 14.13 1.25
C GLU A 653 -27.42 13.66 0.11
N ILE A 654 -27.96 12.44 0.21
CA ILE A 654 -29.02 11.94 -0.68
C ILE A 654 -30.12 11.31 0.19
N SER A 655 -31.34 11.81 0.08
CA SER A 655 -32.51 11.29 0.78
C SER A 655 -32.27 11.14 2.29
N GLN A 656 -31.66 12.16 2.91
CA GLN A 656 -31.28 12.21 4.35
C GLN A 656 -30.11 11.30 4.77
N HIS A 657 -29.45 10.61 3.82
CA HIS A 657 -28.25 9.83 4.09
C HIS A 657 -27.00 10.63 3.77
N LEU A 658 -26.01 10.60 4.66
CA LEU A 658 -24.69 11.18 4.40
C LEU A 658 -23.89 10.21 3.52
N VAL A 659 -23.64 10.62 2.28
CA VAL A 659 -23.10 9.80 1.20
C VAL A 659 -21.66 10.20 0.88
N VAL A 660 -20.81 9.20 0.75
CA VAL A 660 -19.49 9.30 0.13
C VAL A 660 -19.50 8.55 -1.20
N ALA A 661 -19.18 9.24 -2.29
CA ALA A 661 -19.16 8.67 -3.62
C ALA A 661 -17.78 8.80 -4.27
N THR A 662 -17.29 7.78 -4.97
CA THR A 662 -16.04 7.86 -5.76
C THR A 662 -16.20 7.15 -7.11
N SER A 663 -15.30 7.45 -8.03
CA SER A 663 -15.06 6.64 -9.23
C SER A 663 -13.73 5.89 -9.11
N LEU A 664 -13.51 4.90 -9.97
CA LEU A 664 -12.19 4.31 -10.14
C LEU A 664 -11.18 5.32 -10.73
N PRO A 665 -9.87 5.10 -10.54
CA PRO A 665 -8.84 5.92 -11.17
C PRO A 665 -8.99 5.97 -12.69
N ALA A 666 -8.60 7.10 -13.29
CA ALA A 666 -8.72 7.29 -14.73
C ALA A 666 -7.87 6.24 -15.49
N GLY A 667 -8.51 5.47 -16.38
CA GLY A 667 -7.85 4.41 -17.14
C GLY A 667 -7.93 3.02 -16.50
N GLU A 668 -8.38 2.93 -15.25
CA GLU A 668 -8.61 1.66 -14.56
C GLU A 668 -10.07 1.22 -14.61
N TYR A 669 -10.28 -0.10 -14.62
CA TYR A 669 -11.59 -0.75 -14.54
C TYR A 669 -11.41 -2.19 -14.08
N GLY A 670 -12.52 -2.88 -13.80
CA GLY A 670 -12.48 -4.29 -13.43
C GLY A 670 -12.41 -4.53 -11.92
N THR A 671 -12.36 -5.81 -11.54
CA THR A 671 -12.58 -6.26 -10.17
C THR A 671 -11.49 -5.80 -9.20
N ASN A 672 -10.25 -5.67 -9.67
CA ASN A 672 -9.10 -5.35 -8.81
C ASN A 672 -9.11 -3.88 -8.39
N ALA A 673 -9.30 -2.97 -9.35
CA ALA A 673 -9.43 -1.54 -9.09
C ALA A 673 -10.65 -1.26 -8.19
N ALA A 674 -11.80 -1.88 -8.49
CA ALA A 674 -12.99 -1.75 -7.67
C ALA A 674 -12.82 -2.29 -6.25
N ALA A 675 -12.11 -3.40 -6.09
CA ALA A 675 -11.75 -3.96 -4.80
C ALA A 675 -10.84 -3.02 -3.99
N SER A 676 -9.85 -2.39 -4.61
CA SER A 676 -8.98 -1.41 -3.95
C SER A 676 -9.79 -0.20 -3.51
N ALA A 677 -10.53 0.41 -4.45
CA ALA A 677 -11.31 1.62 -4.20
C ALA A 677 -12.32 1.42 -3.06
N ILE A 678 -13.07 0.31 -3.04
CA ILE A 678 -14.03 0.08 -1.95
C ILE A 678 -13.36 -0.24 -0.62
N SER A 679 -12.23 -0.96 -0.61
CA SER A 679 -11.46 -1.23 0.61
C SER A 679 -10.90 0.05 1.22
N ASP A 680 -10.49 0.99 0.39
CA ASP A 680 -9.99 2.28 0.83
C ASP A 680 -11.14 3.17 1.34
N MET A 681 -12.27 3.23 0.63
CA MET A 681 -13.49 3.94 1.07
C MET A 681 -14.00 3.46 2.43
N THR A 682 -14.15 2.15 2.59
CA THR A 682 -14.65 1.57 3.85
C THR A 682 -13.67 1.71 5.01
N ARG A 683 -12.36 1.81 4.71
CA ARG A 683 -11.33 2.11 5.71
C ARG A 683 -11.37 3.58 6.13
N SER A 684 -11.52 4.49 5.17
CA SER A 684 -11.52 5.95 5.41
C SER A 684 -12.81 6.46 6.04
N PHE A 685 -13.93 5.80 5.75
CA PHE A 685 -15.25 6.12 6.27
C PHE A 685 -15.79 4.93 7.05
N MET A 686 -15.26 4.76 8.27
CA MET A 686 -15.52 3.59 9.13
C MET A 686 -16.99 3.40 9.53
N SER A 687 -17.82 4.43 9.39
CA SER A 687 -19.25 4.38 9.73
C SER A 687 -20.15 4.00 8.55
N ILE A 688 -19.58 3.69 7.37
CA ILE A 688 -20.34 3.14 6.25
C ILE A 688 -21.03 1.84 6.67
N GLN A 689 -22.35 1.82 6.55
CA GLN A 689 -23.19 0.66 6.87
C GLN A 689 -23.39 -0.26 5.67
N PHE A 690 -23.45 0.32 4.47
CA PHE A 690 -23.57 -0.40 3.21
C PHE A 690 -23.06 0.46 2.05
N CYS A 691 -22.76 -0.21 0.93
CA CYS A 691 -22.34 0.43 -0.30
C CYS A 691 -23.35 0.16 -1.44
N LEU A 692 -23.38 1.08 -2.40
CA LEU A 692 -24.04 0.90 -3.68
C LEU A 692 -22.99 0.92 -4.78
N LEU A 693 -22.97 -0.11 -5.62
CA LEU A 693 -22.17 -0.12 -6.85
C LEU A 693 -23.09 0.28 -7.99
N VAL A 694 -22.95 1.53 -8.44
CA VAL A 694 -23.85 2.17 -9.40
C VAL A 694 -23.11 2.44 -10.70
N GLY A 695 -23.64 1.95 -11.81
CA GLY A 695 -23.03 2.25 -13.11
C GLY A 695 -23.79 1.65 -14.28
N ILE A 696 -23.10 1.47 -15.41
CA ILE A 696 -23.66 0.88 -16.62
C ILE A 696 -23.29 -0.59 -16.75
N ALA A 697 -24.06 -1.33 -17.55
CA ALA A 697 -23.81 -2.72 -17.89
C ALA A 697 -24.34 -3.05 -19.29
N GLY A 698 -23.92 -4.20 -19.81
CA GLY A 698 -24.51 -4.80 -21.00
C GLY A 698 -25.68 -5.73 -20.61
N GLY A 699 -26.83 -5.55 -21.24
CA GLY A 699 -28.03 -6.36 -20.98
C GLY A 699 -27.97 -7.74 -21.61
N ALA A 700 -28.72 -8.68 -21.05
CA ALA A 700 -28.89 -10.04 -21.55
C ALA A 700 -30.39 -10.34 -21.69
N PRO A 701 -31.01 -9.95 -22.82
CA PRO A 701 -32.41 -10.25 -23.09
C PRO A 701 -32.66 -11.77 -23.14
N SER A 702 -33.82 -12.21 -22.67
CA SER A 702 -34.26 -13.60 -22.75
C SER A 702 -35.78 -13.68 -22.94
N ASP A 703 -36.30 -14.87 -23.20
CA ASP A 703 -37.75 -15.09 -23.35
C ASP A 703 -38.52 -14.75 -22.06
N SER A 704 -37.90 -14.90 -20.88
CA SER A 704 -38.51 -14.57 -19.59
C SER A 704 -38.36 -13.10 -19.21
N ASP A 705 -37.30 -12.44 -19.69
CA ASP A 705 -36.90 -11.11 -19.26
C ASP A 705 -36.60 -10.22 -20.47
N ASP A 706 -37.56 -9.34 -20.78
CA ASP A 706 -37.48 -8.33 -21.85
C ASP A 706 -36.56 -7.17 -21.43
N ILE A 707 -35.26 -7.42 -21.28
CA ILE A 707 -34.24 -6.39 -20.98
C ILE A 707 -34.08 -5.46 -22.18
N ARG A 708 -34.13 -4.14 -21.98
CA ARG A 708 -33.95 -3.12 -23.02
C ARG A 708 -32.90 -2.07 -22.67
N LEU A 709 -32.40 -1.36 -23.68
CA LEU A 709 -31.51 -0.22 -23.45
C LEU A 709 -32.25 0.86 -22.66
N GLY A 710 -31.58 1.41 -21.64
CA GLY A 710 -32.19 2.36 -20.70
C GLY A 710 -32.99 1.73 -19.56
N ASP A 711 -33.13 0.40 -19.50
CA ASP A 711 -33.62 -0.28 -18.30
C ASP A 711 -32.58 -0.27 -17.17
N VAL A 712 -33.01 -0.59 -15.95
CA VAL A 712 -32.13 -0.80 -14.81
C VAL A 712 -32.26 -2.22 -14.26
N VAL A 713 -31.12 -2.85 -14.00
CA VAL A 713 -30.99 -4.15 -13.35
C VAL A 713 -30.43 -3.95 -11.95
N VAL A 714 -31.09 -4.52 -10.96
CA VAL A 714 -30.72 -4.46 -9.54
C VAL A 714 -30.42 -5.87 -9.05
N SER A 715 -29.23 -6.06 -8.47
CA SER A 715 -28.83 -7.39 -8.02
C SER A 715 -29.71 -7.88 -6.87
N LEU A 716 -30.34 -9.04 -7.06
CA LEU A 716 -31.19 -9.65 -6.04
C LEU A 716 -30.91 -11.16 -5.97
N PRO A 717 -30.80 -11.76 -4.76
CA PRO A 717 -30.63 -13.20 -4.64
C PRO A 717 -31.73 -13.98 -5.36
N THR A 718 -31.33 -14.99 -6.14
CA THR A 718 -32.23 -15.96 -6.76
C THR A 718 -32.31 -17.23 -5.90
N SER A 719 -33.07 -18.24 -6.34
CA SER A 719 -33.12 -19.54 -5.65
C SER A 719 -31.76 -20.23 -5.57
N THR A 720 -30.85 -19.94 -6.51
CA THR A 720 -29.57 -20.63 -6.68
C THR A 720 -28.36 -19.73 -6.41
N PHE A 721 -28.47 -18.41 -6.63
CA PHE A 721 -27.32 -17.50 -6.60
C PHE A 721 -27.53 -16.31 -5.66
N PRO A 722 -26.45 -15.74 -5.10
CA PRO A 722 -26.54 -14.67 -4.10
C PRO A 722 -26.90 -13.29 -4.67
N GLY A 723 -27.14 -13.17 -5.98
CA GLY A 723 -27.47 -11.93 -6.68
C GLY A 723 -26.37 -11.43 -7.61
N VAL A 724 -25.12 -11.86 -7.36
CA VAL A 724 -23.98 -11.65 -8.26
C VAL A 724 -23.21 -12.97 -8.41
N ILE A 725 -22.77 -13.29 -9.63
CA ILE A 725 -21.82 -14.39 -9.90
C ILE A 725 -20.57 -13.86 -10.57
N GLN A 726 -19.41 -14.44 -10.24
CA GLN A 726 -18.18 -14.19 -10.98
C GLN A 726 -18.02 -15.23 -12.09
N TYR A 727 -18.46 -14.92 -13.31
CA TYR A 727 -18.56 -15.93 -14.38
C TYR A 727 -17.22 -16.32 -15.00
N ASP A 728 -16.15 -15.58 -14.72
CA ASP A 728 -14.80 -15.81 -15.26
C ASP A 728 -13.81 -16.37 -14.22
N LEU A 729 -14.28 -16.67 -13.00
CA LEU A 729 -13.52 -17.34 -11.96
C LEU A 729 -13.95 -18.80 -11.86
N GLY A 730 -13.02 -19.71 -12.14
CA GLY A 730 -13.39 -21.10 -12.33
C GLY A 730 -12.25 -21.99 -12.77
N LYS A 731 -12.58 -23.24 -13.06
CA LYS A 731 -11.67 -24.25 -13.60
C LYS A 731 -12.03 -24.52 -15.05
N GLU A 732 -11.02 -24.54 -15.91
CA GLU A 732 -11.14 -25.08 -17.26
C GLU A 732 -11.06 -26.61 -17.16
N ASN A 733 -12.10 -27.32 -17.60
CA ASN A 733 -12.12 -28.78 -17.65
C ASN A 733 -11.67 -29.29 -19.04
N GLU A 734 -11.47 -30.60 -19.21
CA GLU A 734 -11.17 -31.17 -20.53
C GLU A 734 -12.34 -30.91 -21.50
N GLY A 735 -12.05 -30.23 -22.62
CA GLY A 735 -13.08 -29.71 -23.53
C GLY A 735 -13.41 -28.25 -23.25
N THR A 736 -14.31 -27.63 -24.05
CA THR A 736 -14.67 -26.20 -23.92
C THR A 736 -15.58 -25.90 -22.72
N ASP A 737 -15.47 -26.66 -21.62
CA ASP A 737 -16.35 -26.56 -20.46
C ASP A 737 -15.64 -25.86 -19.29
N PHE A 738 -16.18 -24.70 -18.92
CA PHE A 738 -15.70 -23.88 -17.80
C PHE A 738 -16.63 -24.04 -16.60
N GLU A 739 -16.07 -24.50 -15.49
CA GLU A 739 -16.77 -24.64 -14.22
C GLU A 739 -16.54 -23.40 -13.36
N VAL A 740 -17.58 -22.58 -13.19
CA VAL A 740 -17.55 -21.41 -12.30
C VAL A 740 -17.35 -21.85 -10.85
N THR A 741 -16.39 -21.25 -10.15
CA THR A 741 -16.07 -21.55 -8.76
C THR A 741 -16.17 -20.31 -7.88
N GLY A 742 -16.43 -20.51 -6.59
CA GLY A 742 -16.55 -19.43 -5.60
C GLY A 742 -17.98 -18.97 -5.37
N ILE A 743 -18.19 -18.28 -4.25
CA ILE A 743 -19.49 -17.73 -3.84
C ILE A 743 -19.24 -16.29 -3.37
N LEU A 744 -20.03 -15.35 -3.89
CA LEU A 744 -20.04 -13.95 -3.48
C LEU A 744 -21.08 -13.72 -2.37
N ARG A 745 -20.92 -12.68 -1.53
CA ARG A 745 -21.94 -12.33 -0.53
C ARG A 745 -23.23 -11.84 -1.19
N ARG A 746 -24.32 -11.93 -0.42
CA ARG A 746 -25.64 -11.40 -0.78
C ARG A 746 -25.74 -9.92 -0.43
N PRO A 747 -26.57 -9.13 -1.12
CA PRO A 747 -26.90 -7.78 -0.69
C PRO A 747 -27.43 -7.73 0.75
N PRO A 748 -27.09 -6.69 1.53
CA PRO A 748 -27.47 -6.59 2.93
C PRO A 748 -28.98 -6.44 3.12
N ARG A 749 -29.49 -6.95 4.24
CA ARG A 749 -30.94 -6.99 4.53
C ARG A 749 -31.62 -5.63 4.48
N ILE A 750 -30.91 -4.58 4.90
CA ILE A 750 -31.43 -3.20 4.88
C ILE A 750 -31.83 -2.77 3.46
N LEU A 751 -31.02 -3.13 2.46
CA LEU A 751 -31.28 -2.81 1.07
C LEU A 751 -32.35 -3.72 0.46
N THR A 752 -32.35 -5.03 0.79
CA THR A 752 -33.40 -5.94 0.30
C THR A 752 -34.78 -5.62 0.90
N ASN A 753 -34.82 -5.11 2.14
CA ASN A 753 -36.05 -4.63 2.76
C ASN A 753 -36.55 -3.34 2.09
N ALA A 754 -35.65 -2.41 1.75
CA ALA A 754 -36.00 -1.21 1.00
C ALA A 754 -36.56 -1.55 -0.39
N ILE A 755 -35.97 -2.51 -1.10
CA ILE A 755 -36.52 -3.05 -2.35
C ILE A 755 -37.93 -3.63 -2.13
N SER A 756 -38.11 -4.41 -1.06
CA SER A 756 -39.43 -4.99 -0.75
C SER A 756 -40.47 -3.90 -0.50
N LYS A 757 -40.09 -2.83 0.24
CA LYS A 757 -40.92 -1.65 0.46
C LYS A 757 -41.30 -1.00 -0.86
N ILE A 758 -40.32 -0.68 -1.71
CA ILE A 758 -40.55 -0.05 -3.03
C ILE A 758 -41.53 -0.86 -3.87
N ARG A 759 -41.37 -2.19 -3.89
CA ARG A 759 -42.21 -3.09 -4.70
C ARG A 759 -43.62 -3.29 -4.14
N SER A 760 -43.81 -3.07 -2.84
CA SER A 760 -45.11 -3.23 -2.18
C SER A 760 -45.90 -1.93 -2.04
N ASP A 761 -45.24 -0.79 -2.24
CA ASP A 761 -45.81 0.53 -2.02
C ASP A 761 -46.69 0.93 -3.22
N PRO A 762 -48.02 1.09 -3.04
CA PRO A 762 -48.92 1.45 -4.12
C PRO A 762 -48.73 2.90 -4.60
N ASP A 763 -48.08 3.76 -3.80
CA ASP A 763 -47.85 5.16 -4.14
C ASP A 763 -46.63 5.34 -5.07
N ILE A 764 -45.78 4.31 -5.20
CA ILE A 764 -44.64 4.30 -6.11
C ILE A 764 -45.10 3.78 -7.48
N GLY A 765 -45.41 4.72 -8.37
CA GLY A 765 -45.82 4.45 -9.75
C GLY A 765 -44.69 3.95 -10.67
N PHE A 766 -45.06 3.58 -11.90
CA PHE A 766 -44.10 3.15 -12.93
C PHE A 766 -43.13 4.26 -13.36
N ASP A 767 -43.49 5.52 -13.11
CA ASP A 767 -42.75 6.75 -13.42
C ASP A 767 -41.87 7.23 -12.24
N ALA A 768 -41.67 6.41 -11.21
CA ALA A 768 -41.01 6.82 -9.97
C ALA A 768 -39.58 7.38 -10.14
N LEU A 769 -38.87 7.07 -11.23
CA LEU A 769 -37.55 7.67 -11.49
C LEU A 769 -37.61 9.00 -12.25
N ASN A 770 -38.73 9.33 -12.88
CA ASN A 770 -38.87 10.51 -13.75
C ASN A 770 -38.54 11.84 -13.07
N PRO A 771 -38.89 12.08 -11.79
CA PRO A 771 -38.47 13.31 -11.11
C PRO A 771 -36.94 13.46 -11.07
N TYR A 772 -36.23 12.39 -10.72
CA TYR A 772 -34.77 12.38 -10.64
C TYR A 772 -34.11 12.42 -12.03
N LEU A 773 -34.68 11.73 -13.01
CA LEU A 773 -34.22 11.80 -14.40
C LEU A 773 -34.37 13.21 -14.97
N THR A 774 -35.50 13.87 -14.71
CA THR A 774 -35.73 15.26 -15.13
C THR A 774 -34.70 16.20 -14.51
N GLU A 775 -34.38 16.01 -13.23
CA GLU A 775 -33.33 16.76 -12.53
C GLU A 775 -31.95 16.56 -13.17
N ILE A 776 -31.59 15.31 -13.50
CA ILE A 776 -30.34 14.98 -14.19
C ILE A 776 -30.30 15.63 -15.57
N VAL A 777 -31.33 15.46 -16.39
CA VAL A 777 -31.38 15.97 -17.77
C VAL A 777 -31.36 17.48 -17.80
N LYS A 778 -32.04 18.15 -16.87
CA LYS A 778 -32.02 19.61 -16.73
C LYS A 778 -30.61 20.13 -16.47
N SER A 779 -29.82 19.42 -15.66
CA SER A 779 -28.44 19.79 -15.33
C SER A 779 -27.44 19.31 -16.39
N LEU A 780 -27.72 18.19 -17.04
CA LEU A 780 -26.89 17.48 -17.99
C LEU A 780 -27.73 17.03 -19.20
N PRO A 781 -27.97 17.92 -20.19
CA PRO A 781 -28.85 17.60 -21.33
C PRO A 781 -28.42 16.36 -22.13
N SER A 782 -27.13 16.03 -22.14
CA SER A 782 -26.58 14.84 -22.82
C SER A 782 -26.96 13.50 -22.16
N TYR A 783 -27.68 13.52 -21.04
CA TYR A 783 -28.18 12.35 -20.31
C TYR A 783 -29.66 12.08 -20.62
N GLY A 784 -30.24 12.75 -21.62
CA GLY A 784 -31.61 12.50 -22.07
C GLY A 784 -31.82 11.12 -22.70
N ASN A 785 -33.07 10.65 -22.71
CA ASN A 785 -33.45 9.38 -23.34
C ASN A 785 -33.20 9.47 -24.86
N PRO A 786 -32.36 8.58 -25.44
CA PRO A 786 -32.07 8.59 -26.88
C PRO A 786 -33.25 8.25 -27.79
N GLY A 787 -34.33 7.69 -27.27
CA GLY A 787 -35.50 7.27 -28.05
C GLY A 787 -35.54 5.76 -28.31
N GLN A 788 -36.75 5.20 -28.39
CA GLN A 788 -36.98 3.77 -28.56
C GLN A 788 -36.52 3.25 -29.93
N GLU A 789 -36.46 4.12 -30.93
CA GLU A 789 -35.94 3.85 -32.26
C GLU A 789 -34.44 3.50 -32.28
N LEU A 790 -33.70 3.92 -31.24
CA LEU A 790 -32.28 3.60 -31.05
C LEU A 790 -32.07 2.37 -30.16
N ASP A 791 -33.14 1.73 -29.68
CA ASP A 791 -33.11 0.46 -28.96
C ASP A 791 -33.10 -0.71 -29.96
N VAL A 792 -31.90 -1.08 -30.42
CA VAL A 792 -31.71 -2.05 -31.49
C VAL A 792 -31.02 -3.32 -30.97
N LEU A 793 -31.68 -4.47 -31.11
CA LEU A 793 -31.14 -5.80 -30.82
C LEU A 793 -30.91 -6.59 -32.12
N PHE A 794 -29.73 -7.19 -32.28
CA PHE A 794 -29.38 -7.99 -33.45
C PHE A 794 -29.53 -9.50 -33.17
N ARG A 795 -29.93 -10.27 -34.19
CA ARG A 795 -30.06 -11.73 -34.08
C ARG A 795 -28.70 -12.40 -33.81
N THR A 796 -28.72 -13.43 -32.96
CA THR A 796 -27.53 -14.14 -32.46
C THR A 796 -26.64 -14.77 -33.55
N SER A 797 -27.21 -15.13 -34.69
CA SER A 797 -26.51 -15.87 -35.77
C SER A 797 -25.56 -15.01 -36.63
N TYR A 798 -25.43 -13.71 -36.37
CA TYR A 798 -24.70 -12.77 -37.23
C TYR A 798 -23.35 -12.30 -36.65
N SER A 799 -22.58 -13.20 -36.05
CA SER A 799 -21.18 -12.93 -35.65
C SER A 799 -20.20 -13.20 -36.81
N ARG A 800 -20.22 -12.40 -37.90
CA ARG A 800 -19.11 -12.34 -38.88
C ARG A 800 -18.74 -10.89 -39.19
N ARG A 801 -17.46 -10.55 -38.95
CA ARG A 801 -16.90 -9.19 -38.80
C ARG A 801 -16.91 -8.24 -40.02
N ASN A 802 -17.47 -8.59 -41.19
CA ASN A 802 -17.11 -7.89 -42.44
C ASN A 802 -18.27 -7.47 -43.39
N TYR A 803 -19.48 -7.16 -42.93
CA TYR A 803 -20.52 -6.61 -43.83
C TYR A 803 -21.27 -5.43 -43.23
N LYS A 804 -21.58 -4.41 -44.07
CA LYS A 804 -22.52 -3.33 -43.74
C LYS A 804 -23.86 -3.95 -43.34
N PRO A 805 -24.48 -3.56 -42.22
CA PRO A 805 -25.71 -4.16 -41.76
C PRO A 805 -26.86 -3.76 -42.71
N ASP A 806 -27.42 -4.76 -43.38
CA ASP A 806 -28.69 -4.63 -44.09
C ASP A 806 -29.85 -4.79 -43.09
N CYS A 807 -31.00 -4.13 -43.32
CA CYS A 807 -32.12 -4.05 -42.35
C CYS A 807 -32.81 -5.40 -42.05
N SER A 808 -32.39 -6.50 -42.67
CA SER A 808 -32.97 -7.84 -42.59
C SER A 808 -32.50 -8.68 -41.38
N HIS A 809 -31.55 -8.17 -40.58
CA HIS A 809 -30.90 -8.90 -39.47
C HIS A 809 -31.28 -8.41 -38.07
N LEU A 810 -32.23 -7.47 -37.99
CA LEU A 810 -32.77 -6.95 -36.75
C LEU A 810 -33.70 -7.97 -36.09
N GLU A 811 -33.66 -8.06 -34.77
CA GLU A 811 -34.68 -8.78 -34.02
C GLU A 811 -35.92 -7.90 -33.93
N THR A 812 -37.02 -8.35 -34.53
CA THR A 812 -38.28 -7.61 -34.51
C THR A 812 -38.93 -7.72 -33.14
N ARG A 813 -38.67 -6.74 -32.28
CA ARG A 813 -39.30 -6.63 -30.95
C ARG A 813 -40.50 -5.70 -31.03
N VAL A 814 -41.58 -6.03 -30.33
CA VAL A 814 -42.75 -5.15 -30.22
C VAL A 814 -42.34 -3.89 -29.44
N PRO A 815 -42.61 -2.67 -29.96
CA PRO A 815 -42.41 -1.44 -29.21
C PRO A 815 -43.17 -1.49 -27.87
N ARG A 816 -42.53 -1.09 -26.77
CA ARG A 816 -43.26 -0.88 -25.51
C ARG A 816 -44.27 0.24 -25.70
N LEU A 817 -45.43 0.08 -25.07
CA LEU A 817 -46.51 1.08 -25.07
C LEU A 817 -46.07 2.40 -24.40
N THR A 818 -45.03 2.37 -23.57
CA THR A 818 -44.46 3.52 -22.88
C THR A 818 -42.97 3.64 -23.18
N THR A 819 -42.47 4.87 -23.13
CA THR A 819 -41.03 5.19 -23.19
C THR A 819 -40.33 5.04 -21.82
N GLU A 820 -41.05 4.52 -20.83
CA GLU A 820 -40.59 4.37 -19.45
C GLU A 820 -39.58 3.22 -19.33
N HIS A 821 -38.59 3.46 -18.48
CA HIS A 821 -37.58 2.49 -18.09
C HIS A 821 -38.21 1.41 -17.20
N ARG A 822 -37.72 0.17 -17.29
CA ARG A 822 -38.15 -0.91 -16.38
C ARG A 822 -37.06 -1.28 -15.39
N ILE A 823 -37.49 -1.61 -14.18
CA ILE A 823 -36.62 -2.09 -13.11
C ILE A 823 -36.72 -3.61 -13.06
N HIS A 824 -35.59 -4.27 -13.29
CA HIS A 824 -35.45 -5.72 -13.25
C HIS A 824 -34.64 -6.14 -12.02
N TYR A 825 -35.09 -7.20 -11.35
CA TYR A 825 -34.44 -7.70 -10.14
C TYR A 825 -33.95 -9.12 -10.36
N GLY A 826 -32.64 -9.36 -10.26
CA GLY A 826 -32.12 -10.70 -10.49
C GLY A 826 -30.61 -10.78 -10.53
N LEU A 827 -30.09 -11.74 -11.30
CA LEU A 827 -28.69 -12.11 -11.27
C LEU A 827 -27.83 -11.22 -12.18
N VAL A 828 -26.77 -10.67 -11.62
CA VAL A 828 -25.73 -9.91 -12.34
C VAL A 828 -24.48 -10.79 -12.50
N ALA A 829 -23.95 -10.85 -13.72
CA ALA A 829 -22.69 -11.54 -14.00
C ALA A 829 -21.53 -10.54 -14.02
N SER A 830 -20.52 -10.80 -13.19
CA SER A 830 -19.36 -9.94 -13.01
C SER A 830 -18.07 -10.63 -13.43
N GLY A 831 -17.14 -9.92 -14.05
CA GLY A 831 -15.82 -10.45 -14.42
C GLY A 831 -14.94 -9.45 -15.16
N ASN A 832 -13.65 -9.74 -15.30
CA ASN A 832 -12.69 -8.87 -15.98
C ASN A 832 -12.72 -8.98 -17.52
N ARG A 833 -13.62 -9.79 -18.09
CA ARG A 833 -13.72 -10.02 -19.54
C ARG A 833 -14.93 -9.31 -20.13
N VAL A 834 -14.73 -8.31 -21.00
CA VAL A 834 -15.86 -7.69 -21.72
C VAL A 834 -16.54 -8.72 -22.64
N ILE A 835 -17.83 -8.99 -22.42
CA ILE A 835 -18.63 -9.82 -23.32
C ILE A 835 -18.98 -9.03 -24.59
N LYS A 836 -18.58 -9.58 -25.74
CA LYS A 836 -18.86 -9.02 -27.08
C LYS A 836 -19.39 -10.08 -28.05
N ASP A 837 -19.84 -11.22 -27.54
CA ASP A 837 -20.36 -12.33 -28.34
C ASP A 837 -21.77 -12.67 -27.85
N ALA A 838 -22.75 -12.38 -28.71
CA ALA A 838 -24.16 -12.66 -28.45
C ALA A 838 -24.41 -14.16 -28.16
N THR A 839 -23.65 -15.06 -28.78
CA THR A 839 -23.78 -16.51 -28.54
C THR A 839 -23.35 -16.88 -27.13
N LEU A 840 -22.22 -16.32 -26.68
CA LEU A 840 -21.71 -16.51 -25.32
C LEU A 840 -22.67 -15.89 -24.30
N ARG A 841 -23.14 -14.66 -24.54
CA ARG A 841 -24.14 -13.96 -23.73
C ARG A 841 -25.38 -14.83 -23.53
N ASP A 842 -26.00 -15.28 -24.63
CA ASP A 842 -27.24 -16.07 -24.59
C ASP A 842 -27.02 -17.45 -23.93
N ARG A 843 -25.83 -18.03 -24.10
CA ARG A 843 -25.44 -19.28 -23.42
C ARG A 843 -25.35 -19.08 -21.91
N LEU A 844 -24.69 -18.01 -21.46
CA LEU A 844 -24.53 -17.70 -20.04
C LEU A 844 -25.87 -17.27 -19.40
N SER A 845 -26.68 -16.48 -20.11
CA SER A 845 -28.03 -16.11 -19.68
C SER A 845 -28.91 -17.36 -19.50
N ARG A 846 -28.94 -18.29 -20.46
CA ARG A 846 -29.68 -19.56 -20.31
C ARG A 846 -29.13 -20.47 -19.23
N LYS A 847 -27.79 -20.54 -19.07
CA LYS A 847 -27.15 -21.43 -18.07
C LYS A 847 -27.40 -20.96 -16.64
N PHE A 848 -27.37 -19.65 -16.40
CA PHE A 848 -27.34 -19.09 -15.04
C PHE A 848 -28.53 -18.19 -14.69
N GLY A 849 -29.33 -17.75 -15.67
CA GLY A 849 -30.39 -16.76 -15.47
C GLY A 849 -29.87 -15.34 -15.30
N VAL A 850 -28.77 -15.00 -15.99
CA VAL A 850 -28.12 -13.68 -15.91
C VAL A 850 -28.92 -12.64 -16.69
N LEU A 851 -29.15 -11.48 -16.08
CA LEU A 851 -29.86 -10.34 -16.68
C LEU A 851 -28.92 -9.29 -17.30
N CYS A 852 -27.71 -9.14 -16.77
CA CYS A 852 -26.69 -8.23 -17.32
C CYS A 852 -25.26 -8.63 -16.96
N PHE A 853 -24.30 -8.10 -17.73
CA PHE A 853 -22.86 -8.29 -17.55
C PHE A 853 -22.16 -6.96 -17.21
N GLU A 854 -21.38 -6.95 -16.14
CA GLU A 854 -20.55 -5.82 -15.70
C GLU A 854 -19.18 -6.30 -15.18
N MET A 855 -18.28 -5.40 -14.78
CA MET A 855 -16.87 -5.76 -14.58
C MET A 855 -16.32 -5.55 -13.16
N GLU A 856 -17.08 -4.97 -12.24
CA GLU A 856 -16.54 -4.53 -10.94
C GLU A 856 -17.06 -5.36 -9.75
N ALA A 857 -18.33 -5.78 -9.78
CA ALA A 857 -19.02 -6.27 -8.58
C ALA A 857 -18.34 -7.47 -7.91
N ALA A 858 -17.75 -8.40 -8.67
CA ALA A 858 -17.06 -9.57 -8.12
C ALA A 858 -15.91 -9.19 -7.17
N GLY A 859 -15.24 -8.06 -7.43
CA GLY A 859 -14.19 -7.53 -6.54
C GLY A 859 -14.74 -6.90 -5.26
N VAL A 860 -15.97 -6.37 -5.33
CA VAL A 860 -16.61 -5.56 -4.28
C VAL A 860 -17.43 -6.40 -3.31
N MET A 861 -18.23 -7.34 -3.79
CA MET A 861 -19.25 -8.04 -2.99
C MET A 861 -18.70 -8.77 -1.76
N ASN A 862 -17.45 -9.21 -1.77
CA ASN A 862 -16.82 -9.88 -0.62
C ASN A 862 -16.08 -8.93 0.33
N ARG A 863 -15.93 -7.66 -0.04
CA ARG A 863 -15.20 -6.63 0.73
C ARG A 863 -16.13 -5.71 1.49
N ALA A 864 -17.25 -5.32 0.88
CA ALA A 864 -18.24 -4.45 1.49
C ALA A 864 -19.65 -5.04 1.32
N ASP A 865 -20.53 -4.75 2.28
CA ASP A 865 -21.95 -5.07 2.15
C ASP A 865 -22.56 -4.18 1.06
N CYS A 866 -22.81 -4.75 -0.12
CA CYS A 866 -23.09 -3.97 -1.32
C CYS A 866 -24.33 -4.45 -2.07
N LEU A 867 -25.06 -3.52 -2.68
CA LEU A 867 -26.05 -3.78 -3.72
C LEU A 867 -25.54 -3.24 -5.06
N VAL A 868 -25.79 -3.96 -6.15
CA VAL A 868 -25.35 -3.56 -7.50
C VAL A 868 -26.55 -3.03 -8.28
N ILE A 869 -26.40 -1.85 -8.88
CA ILE A 869 -27.43 -1.16 -9.66
C ILE A 869 -26.82 -0.80 -11.01
N ARG A 870 -27.36 -1.37 -12.09
CA ARG A 870 -26.81 -1.24 -13.43
C ARG A 870 -27.83 -0.74 -14.44
N GLY A 871 -27.55 0.41 -15.06
CA GLY A 871 -28.29 0.86 -16.23
C GLY A 871 -27.79 0.17 -17.49
N ILE A 872 -28.70 -0.25 -18.37
CA ILE A 872 -28.34 -1.02 -19.56
C ILE A 872 -27.99 -0.10 -20.73
N CYS A 873 -26.74 -0.16 -21.19
CA CYS A 873 -26.22 0.70 -22.26
C CYS A 873 -25.84 -0.02 -23.56
N ASP A 874 -25.65 -1.33 -23.52
CA ASP A 874 -25.46 -2.18 -24.70
C ASP A 874 -26.07 -3.57 -24.43
N TYR A 875 -26.03 -4.47 -25.42
CA TYR A 875 -26.56 -5.83 -25.29
C TYR A 875 -25.47 -6.90 -25.15
N SER A 876 -24.29 -6.57 -24.63
CA SER A 876 -23.17 -7.52 -24.47
C SER A 876 -22.83 -8.29 -25.76
N ASP A 877 -22.96 -7.65 -26.91
CA ASP A 877 -22.65 -8.22 -28.22
C ASP A 877 -21.57 -7.39 -28.94
N ALA A 878 -21.32 -7.71 -30.21
CA ALA A 878 -20.29 -7.05 -31.00
C ALA A 878 -20.63 -5.59 -31.35
N GLN A 879 -21.91 -5.21 -31.28
CA GLN A 879 -22.44 -3.93 -31.75
C GLN A 879 -22.56 -2.94 -30.58
N LYS A 880 -21.40 -2.52 -30.05
CA LYS A 880 -21.36 -1.53 -28.96
C LYS A 880 -21.74 -0.15 -29.47
N ASN A 881 -22.86 0.38 -28.99
CA ASN A 881 -23.28 1.75 -29.19
C ASN A 881 -23.03 2.58 -27.92
N LYS A 882 -22.30 3.70 -28.03
CA LYS A 882 -22.02 4.59 -26.88
C LYS A 882 -23.15 5.56 -26.57
N VAL A 883 -24.14 5.70 -27.45
CA VAL A 883 -25.25 6.67 -27.33
C VAL A 883 -26.01 6.50 -26.01
N TRP A 884 -26.21 5.26 -25.56
CA TRP A 884 -27.00 4.95 -24.38
C TRP A 884 -26.24 5.07 -23.05
N GLN A 885 -24.92 5.26 -23.05
CA GLN A 885 -24.12 5.24 -21.82
C GLN A 885 -24.54 6.32 -20.82
N ASN A 886 -24.76 7.55 -21.28
CA ASN A 886 -25.16 8.66 -20.40
C ASN A 886 -26.56 8.43 -19.81
N TYR A 887 -27.52 8.04 -20.65
CA TYR A 887 -28.89 7.77 -20.18
C TYR A 887 -28.93 6.58 -19.22
N ALA A 888 -28.22 5.48 -19.53
CA ALA A 888 -28.10 4.33 -18.64
C ALA A 888 -27.51 4.71 -17.27
N ALA A 889 -26.46 5.55 -17.25
CA ALA A 889 -25.91 6.08 -16.01
C ALA A 889 -26.93 6.93 -15.24
N ALA A 890 -27.75 7.74 -15.92
CA ALA A 890 -28.81 8.52 -15.29
C ALA A 890 -29.87 7.65 -14.62
N VAL A 891 -30.36 6.61 -15.32
CA VAL A 891 -31.39 5.70 -14.79
C VAL A 891 -30.87 4.92 -13.58
N ALA A 892 -29.61 4.45 -13.62
CA ALA A 892 -28.98 3.79 -12.49
C ALA A 892 -28.86 4.72 -11.26
N ALA A 893 -28.42 5.96 -11.47
CA ALA A 893 -28.32 6.97 -10.41
C ALA A 893 -29.68 7.36 -9.83
N ALA A 894 -30.70 7.52 -10.69
CA ALA A 894 -32.07 7.82 -10.28
C ALA A 894 -32.64 6.69 -9.40
N TYR A 895 -32.43 5.43 -9.78
CA TYR A 895 -32.85 4.30 -8.95
C TYR A 895 -32.09 4.25 -7.62
N ALA A 896 -30.81 4.61 -7.58
CA ALA A 896 -30.05 4.69 -6.33
C ALA A 896 -30.65 5.73 -5.36
N LYS A 897 -31.08 6.90 -5.84
CA LYS A 897 -31.76 7.92 -5.02
C LYS A 897 -33.14 7.45 -4.54
N LEU A 898 -33.93 6.82 -5.41
CA LEU A 898 -35.21 6.19 -5.03
C LEU A 898 -34.99 5.16 -3.92
N LEU A 899 -34.01 4.27 -4.09
CA LEU A 899 -33.66 3.25 -3.11
C LEU A 899 -33.33 3.86 -1.75
N LEU A 900 -32.48 4.88 -1.71
CA LEU A 900 -32.09 5.55 -0.46
C LEU A 900 -33.28 6.24 0.23
N SER A 901 -34.26 6.75 -0.52
CA SER A 901 -35.49 7.30 0.06
C SER A 901 -36.37 6.26 0.76
N ALA A 902 -36.25 4.99 0.37
CA ALA A 902 -36.94 3.87 1.00
C ALA A 902 -36.16 3.26 2.19
N VAL A 903 -34.87 3.57 2.33
CA VAL A 903 -34.03 3.11 3.45
C VAL A 903 -34.22 4.03 4.67
N ALA A 904 -34.49 3.43 5.83
CA ALA A 904 -34.63 4.18 7.08
C ALA A 904 -33.28 4.77 7.54
N VAL A 905 -33.29 6.02 8.01
CA VAL A 905 -32.12 6.69 8.59
C VAL A 905 -31.98 6.28 10.07
N VAL A 906 -30.82 5.76 10.47
CA VAL A 906 -30.53 5.42 11.87
C VAL A 906 -29.98 6.66 12.57
N THR A 907 -30.75 7.27 13.47
CA THR A 907 -30.37 8.50 14.19
C THR A 907 -29.69 8.26 15.54
N ASP A 908 -29.55 7.01 15.99
CA ASP A 908 -29.01 6.67 17.32
C ASP A 908 -27.52 6.31 17.27
N LEU A 909 -26.67 7.33 17.14
CA LEU A 909 -25.27 7.28 17.58
C LEU A 909 -25.14 8.18 18.84
N PRO A 910 -24.51 7.72 19.93
CA PRO A 910 -24.35 8.51 21.14
C PRO A 910 -23.33 9.64 20.89
N GLY A 911 -23.84 10.79 20.45
CA GLY A 911 -23.03 11.98 20.14
C GLY A 911 -23.82 13.24 19.80
N ASN A 912 -25.14 13.16 19.62
CA ASN A 912 -25.98 14.35 19.42
C ASN A 912 -26.42 14.98 20.76
N LEU A 913 -25.47 15.59 21.46
CA LEU A 913 -25.76 16.72 22.34
C LEU A 913 -25.08 17.93 21.71
N MET A 914 -25.86 18.70 20.94
CA MET A 914 -25.68 20.10 20.51
C MET A 914 -26.40 20.28 19.16
N ARG A 915 -27.73 20.31 19.18
CA ARG A 915 -28.46 21.18 18.24
C ARG A 915 -28.85 22.43 19.02
N PRO A 916 -28.52 23.64 18.56
CA PRO A 916 -29.16 24.83 19.10
C PRO A 916 -30.61 24.83 18.62
N GLU A 917 -31.53 24.51 19.53
CA GLU A 917 -32.94 24.88 19.37
C GLU A 917 -33.03 26.40 19.43
N ASN A 918 -33.19 27.04 18.27
CA ASN A 918 -33.78 28.36 18.14
C ASN A 918 -34.21 28.55 16.69
N GLU A 919 -35.47 28.21 16.39
CA GLU A 919 -36.39 29.11 15.67
C GLU A 919 -37.83 28.54 15.63
N PRO A 920 -38.85 29.42 15.55
CA PRO A 920 -40.17 29.17 16.13
C PRO A 920 -41.08 28.32 15.24
N ALA A 921 -41.93 27.54 15.92
CA ALA A 921 -42.99 26.74 15.33
C ALA A 921 -43.99 27.60 14.53
N PHE A 922 -43.89 27.56 13.20
CA PHE A 922 -44.98 27.97 12.33
C PHE A 922 -46.11 26.93 12.38
N LYS A 923 -47.14 27.24 13.17
CA LYS A 923 -48.44 26.56 13.12
C LYS A 923 -48.99 26.66 11.69
N ARG A 924 -49.00 25.55 10.94
CA ARG A 924 -49.85 25.43 9.75
C ARG A 924 -51.30 25.31 10.18
N GLN A 925 -52.05 26.40 10.00
CA GLN A 925 -53.51 26.39 9.97
C GLN A 925 -54.01 25.34 8.96
N ARG A 926 -54.91 24.48 9.43
CA ARG A 926 -55.80 23.69 8.56
C ARG A 926 -56.69 24.66 7.79
N ILE A 927 -56.51 24.73 6.47
CA ILE A 927 -57.55 25.22 5.59
C ILE A 927 -58.31 23.99 5.10
N ASN A 928 -59.50 23.81 5.66
CA ASN A 928 -60.53 22.91 5.15
C ASN A 928 -60.93 23.38 3.75
N THR A 929 -60.81 22.52 2.75
CA THR A 929 -61.60 22.60 1.52
C THR A 929 -62.24 21.25 1.27
N GLY A 930 -63.23 20.94 2.09
CA GLY A 930 -64.27 19.98 1.76
C GLY A 930 -65.53 20.78 1.42
N ASN A 931 -65.90 20.78 0.14
CA ASN A 931 -67.28 21.01 -0.26
C ASN A 931 -67.58 20.01 -1.38
N GLU A 932 -68.06 18.84 -0.97
CA GLU A 932 -68.96 18.05 -1.79
C GLU A 932 -70.32 18.75 -1.81
N GLY A 933 -70.97 18.79 -2.97
CA GLY A 933 -72.37 19.16 -3.06
C GLY A 933 -72.84 19.43 -4.49
N HIS A 934 -73.45 18.39 -5.09
CA HIS A 934 -74.36 18.41 -6.26
C HIS A 934 -73.68 18.68 -7.63
N GLU A 935 -73.81 17.86 -8.67
CA GLU A 935 -74.83 16.88 -9.11
C GLU A 935 -74.19 15.64 -9.77
#